data_AF-A0AAP0HMZ7-F1
#
_entry.id   AF-A0AAP0HMZ7-F1
#
_cell.length_a   1.000
_cell.length_b   1.000
_cell.length_c   1.000
_cell.angle_alpha   90.00
_cell.angle_beta   90.00
_cell.angle_gamma   90.00
#
_symmetry.space_group_name_H-M   'P 1'
#
loop_
_entity.id
_entity.type
_entity.pdbx_description
1 polymer ?
#
loop_
_entity_poly.entity_id
_entity_poly.type
_entity_poly.pdbx_seq_one_letter_code
_entity_poly.pdbx_strand_id
1 'polypeptide(L)'
;MAKSKTQTKKKPQKQRGVDFKKIKRKIGRKLPPPKNATNTEIKSKAIVLPEQSVASDRAGLAVSKKGLTLKELLQQTSHYNAKVRKDALIGIREVFLKYPGELRLHRLALIEKLRERITDEDRVVRDTLYQLLKSVIFPQSKEEISGPFTSLMMAYIFNAMTHLAIDIRLMAFKFFDLLVEHFPSSFLSYAEKVLQNYEDILQKYHIYLQDRSKLKNTLVGLVHCLSLLPSAKGELEKTLDDKRLLHAFEDEVPRETSGVSSIVKKVEDLVPVLIRCFQELTSSVRVMPLVNAQSYECMLCVLQSIDLAVNFFVHVTSKCEKGFEGSVPCIYKESNVKAGRQSAMPMLLKKLLDVFPLTPCNGSSGKDGDRYYVLNVGLVEVFLHYGELLVAPDLLERILEFLESSLSGQMDSNTRSTKALAEKHLVQLLPFIPKIISKAESNWKYRLLQAFTKAFKGCKPESSLSLGCLCAIEDMLIPLNGEDMLLDPSDVVVVGNQITWIRELPVLLVQLGDKHPSFSKVVLHLMLHLGQRAPLCNFIAWEYDSMQHSFRDFFCRFLNKSEGEGHVEYGPFVVLPIECQELAICSLYYFSKLDSLLLSSLAYCCFGDHLDPFVLLRVIEILQSSYKAGHTQISDLISFFVTLLARFRVYPERRDYVFRTKGDNSNFKTYKAITSSVCSCLSQIGDDTLVLQMLQNVILHEMSQKPPLDNSCAMFRVLALLDSRPTSLSENNIINLANLMVNYLIGFAYNIPEKKDVCIDSDLISTTKYYLIPCFVLFAKSNKLLKCILNLMGASVAEYRAGLPSFDGVIPAFDHSGHARAISFVLVRMHEDVKLHKSLSACKVEIMHILHCFRHLQSNKVGLSLGERQKVQLAFDQVKSIIGRVHGWNDDIAIGISGAV
;
A
#
# COMPACT_ATOMS: atom_id res chain seq x y z
N MET A 1 56.32 25.16 -63.64
CA MET A 1 57.35 25.24 -64.70
C MET A 1 57.43 23.92 -65.46
N ALA A 2 57.51 24.02 -66.80
CA ALA A 2 57.71 23.05 -67.89
C ALA A 2 58.12 21.59 -67.56
N LYS A 3 57.36 20.57 -68.02
CA LYS A 3 57.36 19.84 -69.33
C LYS A 3 58.50 18.82 -69.50
N SER A 4 58.15 17.55 -69.73
CA SER A 4 59.02 16.58 -70.42
C SER A 4 58.58 16.41 -71.89
N LYS A 5 59.56 16.50 -72.81
CA LYS A 5 59.41 16.24 -74.25
C LYS A 5 59.64 14.77 -74.57
N THR A 6 58.87 14.28 -75.53
CA THR A 6 59.01 13.05 -76.34
C THR A 6 60.31 13.00 -77.15
N GLN A 7 60.79 11.78 -77.44
CA GLN A 7 61.57 11.47 -78.65
C GLN A 7 61.10 10.17 -79.32
N THR A 8 60.84 10.27 -80.62
CA THR A 8 60.47 9.24 -81.60
C THR A 8 61.69 8.56 -82.24
N LYS A 9 61.61 7.27 -82.60
CA LYS A 9 62.46 6.68 -83.68
C LYS A 9 61.73 5.70 -84.62
N LYS A 10 61.71 6.14 -85.88
CA LYS A 10 61.53 5.58 -87.25
C LYS A 10 61.36 4.06 -87.49
N LYS A 11 60.43 3.75 -88.42
CA LYS A 11 60.25 2.47 -89.15
C LYS A 11 61.35 2.24 -90.20
N PRO A 12 61.77 0.97 -90.46
CA PRO A 12 62.41 0.58 -91.71
C PRO A 12 61.42 -0.04 -92.71
N GLN A 13 61.74 0.15 -93.99
CA GLN A 13 61.00 -0.17 -95.21
C GLN A 13 60.90 -1.69 -95.49
N LYS A 14 59.75 -2.14 -95.98
CA LYS A 14 59.48 -3.52 -96.45
C LYS A 14 60.04 -3.74 -97.87
N GLN A 15 60.82 -4.80 -98.09
CA GLN A 15 61.03 -5.38 -99.42
C GLN A 15 59.80 -6.20 -99.85
N ARG A 16 59.36 -6.03 -101.10
CA ARG A 16 58.26 -6.78 -101.75
C ARG A 16 58.76 -8.13 -102.27
N GLY A 17 57.91 -9.17 -102.17
CA GLY A 17 57.82 -10.22 -103.20
C GLY A 17 58.18 -11.67 -102.83
N VAL A 18 57.37 -12.34 -101.98
CA VAL A 18 56.97 -13.75 -102.22
C VAL A 18 55.60 -13.96 -101.58
N ASP A 19 54.54 -14.10 -102.38
CA ASP A 19 53.15 -14.14 -101.87
C ASP A 19 52.80 -15.44 -101.13
N PHE A 20 53.54 -16.52 -101.38
CA PHE A 20 53.37 -17.79 -100.65
C PHE A 20 54.69 -18.33 -100.12
N LYS A 21 55.04 -17.97 -98.87
CA LYS A 21 56.05 -18.70 -98.10
C LYS A 21 55.46 -20.02 -97.58
N LYS A 22 55.97 -21.17 -98.05
CA LYS A 22 55.79 -22.49 -97.41
C LYS A 22 56.77 -22.61 -96.25
N ILE A 23 56.25 -22.80 -95.04
CA ILE A 23 57.07 -23.00 -93.84
C ILE A 23 57.66 -24.42 -93.90
N LYS A 24 59.00 -24.56 -93.76
CA LYS A 24 59.67 -25.88 -93.72
C LYS A 24 59.22 -26.65 -92.46
N ARG A 25 58.78 -27.89 -92.67
CA ARG A 25 58.18 -28.77 -91.64
C ARG A 25 59.25 -29.25 -90.66
N LYS A 26 58.92 -29.27 -89.36
CA LYS A 26 59.63 -30.09 -88.37
C LYS A 26 58.81 -31.36 -88.14
N ILE A 27 59.44 -32.52 -88.31
CA ILE A 27 58.80 -33.85 -88.19
C ILE A 27 58.32 -34.04 -86.73
N GLY A 28 57.10 -34.56 -86.55
CA GLY A 28 56.51 -34.85 -85.22
C GLY A 28 55.51 -33.84 -84.65
N ARG A 29 55.21 -32.70 -85.32
CA ARG A 29 54.15 -31.76 -84.91
C ARG A 29 52.92 -31.86 -85.82
N LYS A 30 51.71 -31.76 -85.26
CA LYS A 30 50.44 -31.75 -86.01
C LYS A 30 50.49 -30.69 -87.11
N LEU A 31 50.07 -31.06 -88.32
CA LEU A 31 50.04 -30.13 -89.46
C LEU A 31 49.16 -28.91 -89.10
N PRO A 32 49.65 -27.68 -89.29
CA PRO A 32 48.78 -26.51 -89.19
C PRO A 32 47.68 -26.62 -90.27
N PRO A 33 46.46 -26.16 -89.97
CA PRO A 33 45.36 -26.18 -90.93
C PRO A 33 45.75 -25.40 -92.20
N PRO A 34 45.21 -25.78 -93.36
CA PRO A 34 45.60 -25.18 -94.63
C PRO A 34 45.30 -23.67 -94.63
N LYS A 35 46.03 -22.88 -95.43
CA LYS A 35 45.95 -21.39 -95.37
C LYS A 35 44.56 -20.80 -95.65
N ASN A 36 43.66 -21.59 -96.24
CA ASN A 36 42.26 -21.26 -96.50
C ASN A 36 41.30 -21.71 -95.38
N ALA A 37 41.80 -22.29 -94.29
CA ALA A 37 40.97 -22.71 -93.16
C ALA A 37 40.59 -21.51 -92.30
N THR A 38 39.30 -21.19 -92.27
CA THR A 38 38.73 -20.20 -91.36
C THR A 38 38.72 -20.77 -89.95
N ASN A 39 39.39 -20.10 -89.01
CA ASN A 39 39.32 -20.48 -87.59
C ASN A 39 37.98 -20.02 -87.01
N THR A 40 37.12 -20.96 -86.61
CA THR A 40 35.80 -20.71 -86.03
C THR A 40 35.82 -20.61 -84.50
N GLU A 41 36.99 -20.66 -83.85
CA GLU A 41 37.10 -20.46 -82.40
C GLU A 41 36.93 -18.98 -82.02
N ILE A 42 35.68 -18.58 -81.79
CA ILE A 42 35.33 -17.26 -81.25
C ILE A 42 35.31 -17.38 -79.72
N LYS A 43 36.15 -16.59 -79.03
CA LYS A 43 36.12 -16.46 -77.56
C LYS A 43 35.44 -15.15 -77.17
N SER A 44 34.21 -15.23 -76.67
CA SER A 44 33.50 -14.09 -76.08
C SER A 44 33.55 -14.16 -74.56
N LYS A 45 33.84 -13.03 -73.90
CA LYS A 45 33.67 -12.85 -72.44
C LYS A 45 32.57 -11.83 -72.21
N ALA A 46 31.66 -12.13 -71.28
CA ALA A 46 30.63 -11.19 -70.87
C ALA A 46 31.25 -10.03 -70.09
N ILE A 47 30.80 -8.80 -70.38
CA ILE A 47 31.12 -7.61 -69.57
C ILE A 47 30.17 -7.62 -68.39
N VAL A 48 30.69 -7.81 -67.18
CA VAL A 48 29.92 -7.68 -65.93
C VAL A 48 30.04 -6.25 -65.45
N LEU A 49 28.98 -5.46 -65.61
CA LEU A 49 28.89 -4.12 -65.04
C LEU A 49 28.43 -4.24 -63.57
N PRO A 50 29.03 -3.50 -62.63
CA PRO A 50 28.53 -3.45 -61.26
C PRO A 50 27.11 -2.88 -61.24
N GLU A 51 26.20 -3.53 -60.52
CA GLU A 51 24.82 -3.08 -60.38
C GLU A 51 24.79 -1.67 -59.77
N GLN A 52 24.14 -0.74 -60.46
CA GLN A 52 23.85 0.59 -59.94
C GLN A 52 22.48 0.51 -59.25
N SER A 53 22.36 0.98 -58.00
CA SER A 53 21.14 0.86 -57.17
C SER A 53 19.84 1.39 -57.82
N VAL A 54 19.91 2.11 -58.94
CA VAL A 54 18.74 2.62 -59.68
C VAL A 54 17.96 1.48 -60.37
N ALA A 55 18.60 0.35 -60.65
CA ALA A 55 18.02 -0.78 -61.39
C ALA A 55 17.46 -1.92 -60.52
N SER A 56 17.64 -1.88 -59.19
CA SER A 56 17.12 -2.92 -58.29
C SER A 56 15.65 -2.71 -57.99
N ASP A 57 14.83 -3.76 -58.14
CA ASP A 57 13.43 -3.76 -57.73
C ASP A 57 13.35 -3.63 -56.20
N ARG A 58 12.67 -2.58 -55.73
CA ARG A 58 12.52 -2.23 -54.31
C ARG A 58 11.11 -2.50 -53.79
N ALA A 59 10.26 -3.12 -54.59
CA ALA A 59 8.92 -3.51 -54.17
C ALA A 59 8.99 -4.49 -52.99
N GLY A 60 8.39 -4.10 -51.84
CA GLY A 60 8.34 -4.92 -50.63
C GLY A 60 9.52 -4.78 -49.66
N LEU A 61 10.55 -3.97 -49.96
CA LEU A 61 11.68 -3.74 -49.05
C LEU A 61 11.47 -2.51 -48.14
N ALA A 62 11.95 -2.61 -46.89
CA ALA A 62 11.97 -1.51 -45.95
C ALA A 62 13.01 -0.44 -46.36
N VAL A 63 12.53 0.73 -46.78
CA VAL A 63 13.35 1.85 -47.25
C VAL A 63 13.12 3.15 -46.47
N SER A 64 14.17 3.94 -46.34
CA SER A 64 14.14 5.31 -45.81
C SER A 64 13.42 6.28 -46.76
N LYS A 65 13.21 7.54 -46.34
CA LYS A 65 12.62 8.58 -47.21
C LYS A 65 13.46 8.89 -48.45
N LYS A 66 14.78 8.66 -48.38
CA LYS A 66 15.70 8.77 -49.52
C LYS A 66 15.76 7.50 -50.38
N GLY A 67 14.88 6.52 -50.10
CA GLY A 67 14.79 5.25 -50.82
C GLY A 67 15.89 4.24 -50.50
N LEU A 68 16.77 4.51 -49.53
CA LEU A 68 17.87 3.61 -49.16
C LEU A 68 17.39 2.49 -48.23
N THR A 69 17.86 1.27 -48.50
CA THR A 69 17.64 0.08 -47.67
C THR A 69 18.48 0.11 -46.39
N LEU A 70 18.13 -0.71 -45.39
CA LEU A 70 18.91 -0.81 -44.15
C LEU A 70 20.37 -1.22 -44.41
N LYS A 71 20.63 -2.12 -45.35
CA LYS A 71 21.98 -2.57 -45.73
C LYS A 71 22.82 -1.42 -46.31
N GLU A 72 22.25 -0.64 -47.22
CA GLU A 72 22.92 0.54 -47.81
C GLU A 72 23.22 1.60 -46.74
N LEU A 73 22.27 1.83 -45.83
CA LEU A 73 22.45 2.78 -44.73
C LEU A 73 23.56 2.33 -43.76
N LEU A 74 23.59 1.05 -43.37
CA LEU A 74 24.67 0.49 -42.54
C LEU A 74 26.04 0.58 -43.22
N GLN A 75 26.11 0.47 -44.55
CA GLN A 75 27.36 0.70 -45.28
C GLN A 75 27.78 2.17 -45.23
N GLN A 76 26.83 3.10 -45.36
CA GLN A 76 27.09 4.53 -45.30
C GLN A 76 27.52 5.02 -43.91
N THR A 77 27.23 4.29 -42.83
CA THR A 77 27.73 4.66 -41.49
C THR A 77 29.26 4.61 -41.37
N SER A 78 29.96 3.90 -42.25
CA SER A 78 31.44 3.83 -42.25
C SER A 78 32.08 4.77 -43.29
N HIS A 79 31.31 5.65 -43.91
CA HIS A 79 31.81 6.57 -44.95
C HIS A 79 32.78 7.62 -44.38
N TYR A 80 33.79 8.05 -45.15
CA TYR A 80 34.80 9.01 -44.68
C TYR A 80 34.21 10.39 -44.32
N ASN A 81 33.14 10.82 -45.01
CA ASN A 81 32.45 12.08 -44.74
C ASN A 81 31.44 11.97 -43.57
N ALA A 82 31.64 12.78 -42.52
CA ALA A 82 30.79 12.82 -41.33
C ALA A 82 29.31 13.14 -41.62
N LYS A 83 29.02 14.01 -42.60
CA LYS A 83 27.64 14.34 -42.99
C LYS A 83 26.91 13.12 -43.54
N VAL A 84 27.60 12.29 -44.33
CA VAL A 84 27.04 11.06 -44.89
C VAL A 84 26.79 10.05 -43.77
N ARG A 85 27.72 9.89 -42.81
CA ARG A 85 27.52 9.02 -41.65
C ARG A 85 26.32 9.45 -40.80
N LYS A 86 26.20 10.75 -40.52
CA LYS A 86 25.08 11.33 -39.79
C LYS A 86 23.74 11.08 -40.51
N ASP A 87 23.67 11.39 -41.80
CA ASP A 87 22.47 11.18 -42.61
C ASP A 87 22.08 9.70 -42.66
N ALA A 88 23.06 8.79 -42.69
CA ALA A 88 22.82 7.36 -42.62
C ALA A 88 22.17 6.95 -41.28
N LEU A 89 22.68 7.46 -40.14
CA LEU A 89 22.07 7.21 -38.82
C LEU A 89 20.64 7.74 -38.73
N ILE A 90 20.37 8.91 -39.30
CA ILE A 90 19.01 9.46 -39.39
C ILE A 90 18.13 8.58 -40.28
N GLY A 91 18.64 8.12 -41.42
CA GLY A 91 17.93 7.20 -42.30
C GLY A 91 17.59 5.86 -41.62
N ILE A 92 18.49 5.31 -40.81
CA ILE A 92 18.25 4.11 -40.00
C ILE A 92 17.10 4.36 -39.01
N ARG A 93 17.11 5.52 -38.34
CA ARG A 93 16.01 5.92 -37.44
C ARG A 93 14.67 5.93 -38.17
N GLU A 94 14.62 6.52 -39.37
CA GLU A 94 13.40 6.58 -40.18
C GLU A 94 12.89 5.21 -40.58
N VAL A 95 13.78 4.29 -40.96
CA VAL A 95 13.41 2.91 -41.34
C VAL A 95 12.75 2.19 -40.17
N PHE A 96 13.30 2.26 -38.96
CA PHE A 96 12.72 1.56 -37.80
C PHE A 96 11.44 2.18 -37.28
N LEU A 97 11.27 3.50 -37.40
CA LEU A 97 10.01 4.14 -37.06
C LEU A 97 8.88 3.74 -38.04
N LYS A 98 9.23 3.51 -39.31
CA LYS A 98 8.26 3.10 -40.34
C LYS A 98 8.03 1.58 -40.35
N TYR A 99 9.05 0.79 -40.06
CA TYR A 99 9.06 -0.68 -40.13
C TYR A 99 9.72 -1.27 -38.86
N PRO A 100 9.01 -1.33 -37.72
CA PRO A 100 9.60 -1.78 -36.45
C PRO A 100 10.03 -3.26 -36.45
N GLY A 101 9.45 -4.10 -37.31
CA GLY A 101 9.84 -5.51 -37.46
C GLY A 101 11.29 -5.71 -37.93
N GLU A 102 11.84 -4.78 -38.72
CA GLU A 102 13.21 -4.84 -39.24
C GLU A 102 14.26 -4.80 -38.13
N LEU A 103 13.99 -4.08 -37.04
CA LEU A 103 14.90 -4.01 -35.91
C LEU A 103 15.03 -5.37 -35.22
N ARG A 104 13.93 -6.12 -35.09
CA ARG A 104 13.93 -7.46 -34.49
C ARG A 104 14.73 -8.45 -35.33
N LEU A 105 14.61 -8.36 -36.66
CA LEU A 105 15.30 -9.26 -37.60
C LEU A 105 16.81 -9.02 -37.69
N HIS A 106 17.27 -7.76 -37.57
CA HIS A 106 18.66 -7.39 -37.83
C HIS A 106 19.43 -6.87 -36.61
N ARG A 107 18.93 -7.11 -35.39
CA ARG A 107 19.43 -6.52 -34.14
C ARG A 107 20.93 -6.66 -33.91
N LEU A 108 21.50 -7.87 -34.06
CA LEU A 108 22.92 -8.12 -33.81
C LEU A 108 23.80 -7.43 -34.86
N ALA A 109 23.49 -7.60 -36.14
CA ALA A 109 24.23 -6.99 -37.25
C ALA A 109 24.23 -5.44 -37.18
N LEU A 110 23.12 -4.86 -36.71
CA LEU A 110 23.00 -3.43 -36.43
C LEU A 110 24.00 -2.99 -35.37
N ILE A 111 24.03 -3.65 -34.22
CA ILE A 111 24.92 -3.28 -33.12
C ILE A 111 26.37 -3.50 -33.51
N GLU A 112 26.69 -4.59 -34.20
CA GLU A 112 28.05 -4.88 -34.68
C GLU A 112 28.63 -3.73 -35.50
N LYS A 113 27.80 -3.05 -36.29
CA LYS A 113 28.20 -1.90 -37.12
C LYS A 113 28.09 -0.57 -36.39
N LEU A 114 26.99 -0.33 -35.68
CA LEU A 114 26.73 0.95 -35.02
C LEU A 114 27.68 1.20 -33.84
N ARG A 115 28.13 0.16 -33.13
CA ARG A 115 29.09 0.29 -32.02
C ARG A 115 30.41 0.95 -32.43
N GLU A 116 30.83 0.78 -33.69
CA GLU A 116 32.05 1.42 -34.21
C GLU A 116 31.95 2.96 -34.21
N ARG A 117 30.73 3.50 -34.20
CA ARG A 117 30.48 4.95 -34.21
C ARG A 117 30.50 5.58 -32.81
N ILE A 118 30.70 4.79 -31.76
CA ILE A 118 30.89 5.30 -30.38
C ILE A 118 32.19 6.12 -30.30
N THR A 119 33.24 5.68 -31.01
CA THR A 119 34.53 6.35 -31.12
C THR A 119 34.66 7.21 -32.39
N ASP A 120 33.55 7.69 -32.97
CA ASP A 120 33.62 8.55 -34.16
C ASP A 120 34.26 9.90 -33.81
N GLU A 121 35.14 10.44 -34.65
CA GLU A 121 35.80 11.73 -34.41
C GLU A 121 34.81 12.90 -34.39
N ASP A 122 33.72 12.82 -35.15
CA ASP A 122 32.74 13.89 -35.23
C ASP A 122 31.71 13.80 -34.09
N ARG A 123 31.63 14.86 -33.28
CA ARG A 123 30.71 14.95 -32.15
C ARG A 123 29.24 14.79 -32.56
N VAL A 124 28.83 15.37 -33.69
CA VAL A 124 27.43 15.35 -34.14
C VAL A 124 27.03 13.94 -34.58
N VAL A 125 27.95 13.17 -35.17
CA VAL A 125 27.72 11.76 -35.49
C VAL A 125 27.52 10.96 -34.20
N ARG A 126 28.36 11.14 -33.17
CA ARG A 126 28.20 10.48 -31.86
C ARG A 126 26.87 10.84 -31.18
N ASP A 127 26.50 12.13 -31.17
CA ASP A 127 25.23 12.60 -30.60
C ASP A 127 24.03 11.99 -31.35
N THR A 128 24.10 11.90 -32.68
CA THR A 128 23.05 11.29 -33.51
C THR A 128 22.91 9.79 -33.22
N LEU A 129 24.03 9.07 -33.04
CA LEU A 129 24.03 7.66 -32.65
C LEU A 129 23.38 7.48 -31.27
N TYR A 130 23.75 8.31 -30.30
CA TYR A 130 23.17 8.26 -28.95
C TYR A 130 21.66 8.43 -28.97
N GLN A 131 21.15 9.40 -29.72
CA GLN A 131 19.71 9.60 -29.86
C GLN A 131 19.00 8.43 -30.55
N LEU A 132 19.64 7.82 -31.55
CA LEU A 132 19.12 6.61 -32.21
C LEU A 132 19.01 5.43 -31.22
N LEU A 133 20.06 5.19 -30.43
CA LEU A 133 20.06 4.13 -29.41
C LEU A 133 18.99 4.38 -28.35
N LYS A 134 18.93 5.60 -27.81
CA LYS A 134 18.00 6.00 -26.74
C LYS A 134 16.54 5.95 -27.16
N SER A 135 16.20 6.49 -28.33
CA SER A 135 14.80 6.70 -28.71
C SER A 135 14.16 5.55 -29.48
N VAL A 136 14.96 4.67 -30.10
CA VAL A 136 14.43 3.63 -31.00
C VAL A 136 14.96 2.25 -30.65
N ILE A 137 16.29 2.07 -30.58
CA ILE A 137 16.87 0.72 -30.51
C ILE A 137 16.65 0.08 -29.14
N PHE A 138 17.02 0.75 -28.05
CA PHE A 138 16.95 0.16 -26.70
C PHE A 138 15.52 -0.04 -26.17
N PRO A 139 14.53 0.86 -26.40
CA PRO A 139 13.15 0.64 -25.96
C PRO A 139 12.51 -0.63 -26.54
N GLN A 140 12.92 -1.06 -27.74
CA GLN A 140 12.36 -2.22 -28.46
C GLN A 140 13.14 -3.53 -28.20
N SER A 141 14.10 -3.51 -27.26
CA SER A 141 15.15 -4.53 -27.10
C SER A 141 15.10 -5.29 -25.76
N LYS A 142 14.00 -5.19 -25.00
CA LYS A 142 13.96 -5.59 -23.57
C LYS A 142 13.96 -7.09 -23.27
N GLU A 143 13.53 -7.98 -24.17
CA GLU A 143 13.06 -9.30 -23.70
C GLU A 143 13.92 -10.53 -24.06
N GLU A 144 14.70 -10.58 -25.13
CA GLU A 144 15.44 -11.82 -25.46
C GLU A 144 16.86 -11.51 -25.99
N ILE A 145 17.88 -12.14 -25.39
CA ILE A 145 19.33 -12.11 -25.75
C ILE A 145 20.09 -10.82 -25.35
N SER A 146 20.04 -10.43 -24.06
CA SER A 146 20.78 -9.26 -23.54
C SER A 146 22.30 -9.45 -23.45
N GLY A 147 22.80 -10.68 -23.22
CA GLY A 147 24.23 -10.91 -22.89
C GLY A 147 25.21 -10.53 -24.01
N PRO A 148 25.17 -11.21 -25.18
CA PRO A 148 26.06 -10.93 -26.31
C PRO A 148 25.96 -9.48 -26.81
N PHE A 149 24.74 -8.93 -26.82
CA PHE A 149 24.46 -7.55 -27.18
C PHE A 149 25.23 -6.57 -26.29
N THR A 150 25.13 -6.72 -24.98
CA THR A 150 25.81 -5.87 -24.00
C THR A 150 27.32 -6.02 -24.12
N SER A 151 27.86 -7.24 -24.24
CA SER A 151 29.31 -7.44 -24.36
C SER A 151 29.92 -6.77 -25.60
N LEU A 152 29.22 -6.83 -26.74
CA LEU A 152 29.71 -6.22 -27.98
C LEU A 152 29.78 -4.69 -27.88
N MET A 153 28.83 -4.07 -27.17
CA MET A 153 28.81 -2.62 -26.91
C MET A 153 29.89 -2.24 -25.88
N MET A 154 30.01 -2.99 -24.79
CA MET A 154 30.94 -2.71 -23.71
C MET A 154 32.40 -2.65 -24.18
N ALA A 155 32.80 -3.50 -25.12
CA ALA A 155 34.16 -3.47 -25.69
C ALA A 155 34.50 -2.10 -26.33
N TYR A 156 33.57 -1.51 -27.09
CA TYR A 156 33.77 -0.21 -27.73
C TYR A 156 33.60 0.94 -26.74
N ILE A 157 32.69 0.81 -25.77
CA ILE A 157 32.54 1.78 -24.68
C ILE A 157 33.83 1.86 -23.86
N PHE A 158 34.43 0.73 -23.47
CA PHE A 158 35.69 0.73 -22.74
C PHE A 158 36.84 1.33 -23.55
N ASN A 159 36.95 0.98 -24.84
CA ASN A 159 37.93 1.60 -25.72
C ASN A 159 37.73 3.13 -25.82
N ALA A 160 36.48 3.59 -25.86
CA ALA A 160 36.14 5.01 -25.87
C ALA A 160 36.42 5.71 -24.53
N MET A 161 36.21 5.05 -23.39
CA MET A 161 36.51 5.57 -22.05
C MET A 161 38.00 5.83 -21.84
N THR A 162 38.87 5.07 -22.52
CA THR A 162 40.33 5.22 -22.51
C THR A 162 40.88 6.04 -23.69
N HIS A 163 40.01 6.63 -24.52
CA HIS A 163 40.43 7.38 -25.71
C HIS A 163 41.24 8.63 -25.37
N LEU A 164 42.16 9.05 -26.25
CA LEU A 164 42.99 10.25 -26.00
C LEU A 164 42.16 11.54 -25.95
N ALA A 165 41.15 11.65 -26.82
CA ALA A 165 40.25 12.80 -26.89
C ALA A 165 39.18 12.76 -25.77
N ILE A 166 39.15 13.80 -24.94
CA ILE A 166 38.31 13.88 -23.73
C ILE A 166 36.81 13.88 -24.07
N ASP A 167 36.41 14.52 -25.16
CA ASP A 167 35.04 14.59 -25.62
C ASP A 167 34.49 13.21 -26.05
N ILE A 168 35.35 12.34 -26.57
CA ILE A 168 35.00 10.93 -26.85
C ILE A 168 34.85 10.16 -25.53
N ARG A 169 35.79 10.33 -24.57
CA ARG A 169 35.69 9.71 -23.24
C ARG A 169 34.40 10.06 -22.52
N LEU A 170 34.06 11.36 -22.46
CA LEU A 170 32.83 11.83 -21.80
C LEU A 170 31.57 11.30 -22.48
N MET A 171 31.59 11.15 -23.80
CA MET A 171 30.47 10.56 -24.52
C MET A 171 30.36 9.04 -24.25
N ALA A 172 31.48 8.35 -24.04
CA ALA A 172 31.50 6.93 -23.69
C ALA A 172 30.76 6.67 -22.37
N PHE A 173 30.97 7.50 -21.34
CA PHE A 173 30.21 7.41 -20.09
C PHE A 173 28.71 7.59 -20.30
N LYS A 174 28.28 8.53 -21.18
CA LYS A 174 26.86 8.67 -21.53
C LYS A 174 26.29 7.43 -22.23
N PHE A 175 27.04 6.84 -23.15
CA PHE A 175 26.63 5.58 -23.81
C PHE A 175 26.52 4.43 -22.82
N PHE A 176 27.43 4.37 -21.84
CA PHE A 176 27.39 3.41 -20.76
C PHE A 176 26.16 3.59 -19.86
N ASP A 177 25.91 4.82 -19.39
CA ASP A 177 24.74 5.14 -18.56
C ASP A 177 23.44 4.73 -19.26
N LEU A 178 23.33 5.00 -20.56
CA LEU A 178 22.19 4.62 -21.37
C LEU A 178 22.01 3.09 -21.48
N LEU A 179 23.12 2.34 -21.56
CA LEU A 179 23.09 0.88 -21.60
C LEU A 179 22.61 0.31 -20.26
N VAL A 180 23.12 0.85 -19.16
CA VAL A 180 22.77 0.42 -17.80
C VAL A 180 21.32 0.77 -17.45
N GLU A 181 20.80 1.92 -17.89
CA GLU A 181 19.38 2.31 -17.73
C GLU A 181 18.42 1.27 -18.32
N HIS A 182 18.81 0.59 -19.41
CA HIS A 182 18.00 -0.42 -20.09
C HIS A 182 18.34 -1.86 -19.68
N PHE A 183 19.55 -2.12 -19.20
CA PHE A 183 20.06 -3.45 -18.86
C PHE A 183 20.83 -3.45 -17.52
N PRO A 184 20.18 -3.13 -16.38
CA PRO A 184 20.86 -2.92 -15.09
C PRO A 184 21.56 -4.18 -14.56
N SER A 185 21.01 -5.37 -14.84
CA SER A 185 21.58 -6.66 -14.41
C SER A 185 22.97 -6.96 -14.98
N SER A 186 23.35 -6.31 -16.09
CA SER A 186 24.67 -6.50 -16.70
C SER A 186 25.77 -5.68 -16.03
N PHE A 187 25.43 -4.71 -15.17
CA PHE A 187 26.39 -3.78 -14.57
C PHE A 187 27.48 -4.50 -13.74
N LEU A 188 27.07 -5.43 -12.88
CA LEU A 188 27.97 -6.09 -11.93
C LEU A 188 29.13 -6.83 -12.62
N SER A 189 28.90 -7.38 -13.82
CA SER A 189 29.93 -8.07 -14.62
C SER A 189 31.04 -7.13 -15.12
N TYR A 190 30.78 -5.82 -15.18
CA TYR A 190 31.68 -4.82 -15.72
C TYR A 190 32.11 -3.76 -14.69
N ALA A 191 31.56 -3.81 -13.47
CA ALA A 191 31.70 -2.80 -12.43
C ALA A 191 33.17 -2.48 -12.12
N GLU A 192 34.05 -3.47 -11.99
CA GLU A 192 35.47 -3.26 -11.69
C GLU A 192 36.15 -2.34 -12.71
N LYS A 193 35.99 -2.64 -14.00
CA LYS A 193 36.59 -1.85 -15.10
C LYS A 193 35.93 -0.49 -15.25
N VAL A 194 34.62 -0.40 -15.04
CA VAL A 194 33.88 0.86 -15.10
C VAL A 194 34.34 1.80 -13.99
N LEU A 195 34.43 1.31 -12.75
CA LEU A 195 34.90 2.08 -11.60
C LEU A 195 36.35 2.53 -11.79
N GLN A 196 37.23 1.68 -12.35
CA GLN A 196 38.59 2.10 -12.71
C GLN A 196 38.59 3.26 -13.72
N ASN A 197 37.75 3.20 -14.75
CA ASN A 197 37.68 4.28 -15.74
C ASN A 197 37.15 5.59 -15.12
N TYR A 198 36.22 5.51 -14.17
CA TYR A 198 35.77 6.66 -13.38
C TYR A 198 36.88 7.20 -12.47
N GLU A 199 37.66 6.32 -11.84
CA GLU A 199 38.84 6.70 -11.06
C GLU A 199 39.84 7.47 -11.94
N ASP A 200 40.19 6.94 -13.12
CA ASP A 200 41.16 7.53 -14.04
C ASP A 200 40.72 8.89 -14.60
N ILE A 201 39.42 9.04 -14.91
CA ILE A 201 38.90 10.32 -15.41
C ILE A 201 38.82 11.35 -14.30
N LEU A 202 38.44 10.94 -13.09
CA LEU A 202 38.37 11.81 -11.92
C LEU A 202 39.76 12.16 -11.41
N GLN A 203 40.76 11.29 -11.44
CA GLN A 203 42.12 11.64 -11.01
C GLN A 203 42.72 12.80 -11.83
N LYS A 204 42.26 12.97 -13.07
CA LYS A 204 42.61 14.10 -13.95
C LYS A 204 41.61 15.28 -13.85
N TYR A 205 40.87 15.42 -12.75
CA TYR A 205 39.77 16.40 -12.58
C TYR A 205 40.19 17.85 -12.86
N HIS A 206 41.48 18.21 -12.67
CA HIS A 206 42.00 19.56 -12.96
C HIS A 206 41.73 20.04 -14.39
N ILE A 207 41.68 19.12 -15.35
CA ILE A 207 41.36 19.42 -16.76
C ILE A 207 39.89 19.84 -16.92
N TYR A 208 39.02 19.43 -15.99
CA TYR A 208 37.58 19.66 -16.00
C TYR A 208 37.15 20.85 -15.13
N LEU A 209 38.05 21.42 -14.32
CA LEU A 209 37.76 22.61 -13.50
C LEU A 209 37.38 23.84 -14.36
N GLN A 210 37.85 23.89 -15.62
CA GLN A 210 37.48 24.92 -16.58
C GLN A 210 36.05 24.76 -17.14
N ASP A 211 35.47 23.55 -17.10
CA ASP A 211 34.12 23.23 -17.58
C ASP A 211 33.37 22.35 -16.56
N ARG A 212 32.90 22.99 -15.49
CA ARG A 212 32.19 22.36 -14.37
C ARG A 212 30.94 21.58 -14.80
N SER A 213 30.37 21.90 -15.97
CA SER A 213 29.22 21.17 -16.52
C SER A 213 29.58 19.75 -16.95
N LYS A 214 30.79 19.54 -17.47
CA LYS A 214 31.30 18.21 -17.85
C LYS A 214 31.57 17.37 -16.62
N LEU A 215 32.19 17.96 -15.59
CA LEU A 215 32.46 17.28 -14.32
C LEU A 215 31.14 16.81 -13.67
N LYS A 216 30.14 17.69 -13.60
CA LYS A 216 28.80 17.35 -13.09
C LYS A 216 28.24 16.12 -13.81
N ASN A 217 28.24 16.11 -15.14
CA ASN A 217 27.67 15.00 -15.90
C ASN A 217 28.40 13.68 -15.64
N THR A 218 29.73 13.70 -15.52
CA THR A 218 30.52 12.51 -15.16
C THR A 218 30.17 12.01 -13.76
N LEU A 219 30.05 12.91 -12.78
CA LEU A 219 29.69 12.55 -11.40
C LEU A 219 28.25 12.02 -11.30
N VAL A 220 27.30 12.57 -12.04
CA VAL A 220 25.92 12.06 -12.09
C VAL A 220 25.89 10.62 -12.61
N GLY A 221 26.65 10.31 -13.66
CA GLY A 221 26.81 8.93 -14.14
C GLY A 221 27.44 8.01 -13.09
N LEU A 222 28.45 8.49 -12.37
CA LEU A 222 29.06 7.73 -11.27
C LEU A 222 28.08 7.44 -10.13
N VAL A 223 27.28 8.43 -9.71
CA VAL A 223 26.23 8.25 -8.68
C VAL A 223 25.25 7.16 -9.12
N HIS A 224 24.80 7.20 -10.38
CA HIS A 224 23.93 6.16 -10.93
C HIS A 224 24.60 4.77 -10.88
N CYS A 225 25.86 4.65 -11.27
CA CYS A 225 26.61 3.39 -11.19
C CYS A 225 26.71 2.84 -9.77
N LEU A 226 27.06 3.69 -8.80
CA LEU A 226 27.21 3.30 -7.40
C LEU A 226 25.86 2.94 -6.77
N SER A 227 24.76 3.56 -7.20
CA SER A 227 23.41 3.24 -6.71
C SER A 227 22.91 1.85 -7.12
N LEU A 228 23.52 1.23 -8.14
CA LEU A 228 23.22 -0.13 -8.59
C LEU A 228 24.00 -1.20 -7.81
N LEU A 229 24.94 -0.78 -6.96
CA LEU A 229 25.62 -1.71 -6.06
C LEU A 229 24.67 -2.12 -4.92
N PRO A 230 24.75 -3.37 -4.42
CA PRO A 230 23.94 -3.83 -3.30
C PRO A 230 24.10 -2.95 -2.06
N SER A 231 23.01 -2.44 -1.50
CA SER A 231 23.01 -1.60 -0.29
C SER A 231 22.09 -2.18 0.78
N ALA A 232 22.36 -1.89 2.05
CA ALA A 232 21.59 -2.34 3.21
C ALA A 232 20.12 -1.86 3.20
N LYS A 233 19.81 -0.78 2.47
CA LYS A 233 18.45 -0.19 2.36
C LYS A 233 17.57 -0.82 1.27
N GLY A 234 18.08 -1.77 0.48
CA GLY A 234 17.31 -2.42 -0.58
C GLY A 234 17.10 -3.90 -0.30
N GLU A 235 15.89 -4.29 0.07
CA GLU A 235 15.44 -5.68 -0.03
C GLU A 235 15.56 -6.13 -1.48
N LEU A 236 16.64 -6.84 -1.80
CA LEU A 236 16.78 -7.62 -3.02
C LEU A 236 16.76 -9.11 -2.66
N GLU A 237 15.71 -9.53 -1.95
CA GLU A 237 15.34 -10.95 -1.80
C GLU A 237 14.13 -11.27 -2.67
N LYS A 238 14.24 -11.05 -3.99
CA LYS A 238 13.30 -11.64 -4.98
C LYS A 238 13.93 -12.04 -6.32
N THR A 239 15.25 -12.11 -6.45
CA THR A 239 15.90 -12.44 -7.74
C THR A 239 16.82 -13.66 -7.74
N LEU A 240 16.82 -14.48 -6.69
CA LEU A 240 17.66 -15.68 -6.62
C LEU A 240 16.91 -17.02 -6.48
N ASP A 241 15.58 -17.04 -6.35
CA ASP A 241 14.80 -18.29 -6.23
C ASP A 241 14.20 -18.83 -7.54
N ASP A 242 14.28 -18.11 -8.66
CA ASP A 242 13.64 -18.55 -9.93
C ASP A 242 14.56 -19.25 -10.93
N LYS A 243 15.73 -19.76 -10.51
CA LYS A 243 16.68 -20.48 -11.42
C LYS A 243 17.21 -21.80 -10.89
N ARG A 244 16.35 -22.60 -10.25
CA ARG A 244 16.58 -24.04 -10.07
C ARG A 244 15.37 -24.86 -10.52
N LEU A 245 15.23 -25.04 -11.83
CA LEU A 245 15.19 -26.36 -12.49
C LEU A 245 14.83 -26.17 -13.97
N LEU A 246 15.81 -26.41 -14.86
CA LEU A 246 15.68 -27.25 -16.05
C LEU A 246 17.11 -27.41 -16.61
N HIS A 247 17.59 -28.65 -16.61
CA HIS A 247 18.91 -29.05 -17.08
C HIS A 247 19.11 -28.69 -18.56
N ALA A 248 20.30 -28.17 -18.92
CA ALA A 248 21.24 -28.80 -19.86
C ALA A 248 22.40 -27.85 -20.20
N PHE A 249 23.59 -28.44 -20.34
CA PHE A 249 24.89 -27.89 -20.75
C PHE A 249 25.68 -27.10 -19.70
N GLU A 250 26.67 -27.80 -19.15
CA GLU A 250 27.88 -27.24 -18.56
C GLU A 250 28.63 -26.40 -19.60
N ASP A 251 28.90 -25.15 -19.24
CA ASP A 251 30.09 -24.43 -19.70
C ASP A 251 30.64 -23.67 -18.47
N GLU A 252 31.95 -23.73 -18.31
CA GLU A 252 32.74 -23.38 -17.12
C GLU A 252 32.38 -22.02 -16.48
N VAL A 253 31.89 -22.03 -15.23
CA VAL A 253 31.64 -20.82 -14.43
C VAL A 253 32.86 -20.50 -13.55
N PRO A 254 33.46 -19.29 -13.63
CA PRO A 254 34.42 -18.84 -12.64
C PRO A 254 33.71 -18.29 -11.40
N ARG A 255 33.97 -18.91 -10.25
CA ARG A 255 33.76 -18.50 -8.85
C ARG A 255 33.23 -17.06 -8.64
N GLU A 256 31.94 -16.91 -8.32
CA GLU A 256 31.26 -15.61 -8.10
C GLU A 256 31.73 -14.82 -6.86
N THR A 257 32.49 -15.42 -5.93
CA THR A 257 32.97 -14.76 -4.71
C THR A 257 34.20 -13.87 -4.91
N SER A 258 35.00 -14.05 -5.98
CA SER A 258 36.16 -13.20 -6.25
C SER A 258 35.77 -11.84 -6.85
N GLY A 259 34.65 -11.78 -7.57
CA GLY A 259 34.16 -10.56 -8.22
C GLY A 259 33.82 -9.46 -7.21
N VAL A 260 33.06 -9.78 -6.15
CA VAL A 260 32.66 -8.79 -5.14
C VAL A 260 33.86 -8.21 -4.39
N SER A 261 34.86 -9.03 -4.04
CA SER A 261 36.08 -8.54 -3.37
C SER A 261 36.90 -7.58 -4.25
N SER A 262 36.92 -7.78 -5.57
CA SER A 262 37.59 -6.87 -6.50
C SER A 262 36.86 -5.53 -6.61
N ILE A 263 35.52 -5.56 -6.64
CA ILE A 263 34.67 -4.35 -6.67
C ILE A 263 34.82 -3.55 -5.38
N VAL A 264 34.82 -4.20 -4.21
CA VAL A 264 35.06 -3.53 -2.91
C VAL A 264 36.38 -2.77 -2.93
N LYS A 265 37.47 -3.41 -3.39
CA LYS A 265 38.77 -2.74 -3.49
C LYS A 265 38.73 -1.54 -4.43
N LYS A 266 38.05 -1.63 -5.57
CA LYS A 266 37.90 -0.48 -6.49
C LYS A 266 37.07 0.66 -5.92
N VAL A 267 36.02 0.35 -5.16
CA VAL A 267 35.27 1.37 -4.43
C VAL A 267 36.16 2.01 -3.35
N GLU A 268 37.00 1.22 -2.67
CA GLU A 268 37.99 1.74 -1.72
C GLU A 268 39.03 2.65 -2.36
N ASP A 269 39.54 2.29 -3.53
CA ASP A 269 40.52 3.09 -4.30
C ASP A 269 39.90 4.41 -4.82
N LEU A 270 38.59 4.42 -5.11
CA LEU A 270 37.85 5.59 -5.62
C LEU A 270 37.59 6.66 -4.55
N VAL A 271 37.31 6.28 -3.30
CA VAL A 271 36.98 7.23 -2.21
C VAL A 271 38.06 8.31 -1.98
N PRO A 272 39.37 8.01 -1.93
CA PRO A 272 40.42 9.02 -1.87
C PRO A 272 40.38 10.04 -3.01
N VAL A 273 40.03 9.62 -4.23
CA VAL A 273 39.91 10.50 -5.40
C VAL A 273 38.72 11.46 -5.20
N LEU A 274 37.59 10.94 -4.73
CA LEU A 274 36.39 11.72 -4.44
C LEU A 274 36.63 12.73 -3.31
N ILE A 275 37.31 12.34 -2.23
CA ILE A 275 37.65 13.25 -1.12
C ILE A 275 38.55 14.39 -1.60
N ARG A 276 39.59 14.10 -2.39
CA ARG A 276 40.42 15.15 -3.00
C ARG A 276 39.59 16.09 -3.88
N CYS A 277 38.71 15.54 -4.71
CA CYS A 277 37.81 16.34 -5.54
C CYS A 277 36.91 17.26 -4.68
N PHE A 278 36.37 16.76 -3.57
CA PHE A 278 35.55 17.55 -2.65
C PHE A 278 36.34 18.67 -1.95
N GLN A 279 37.54 18.36 -1.45
CA GLN A 279 38.42 19.32 -0.78
C GLN A 279 38.81 20.48 -1.71
N GLU A 280 39.04 20.19 -2.99
CA GLU A 280 39.41 21.22 -3.96
C GLU A 280 38.24 22.04 -4.48
N LEU A 281 37.06 21.42 -4.64
CA LEU A 281 35.82 22.17 -4.87
C LEU A 281 35.54 23.11 -3.69
N THR A 282 35.81 22.67 -2.47
CA THR A 282 35.66 23.50 -1.26
C THR A 282 36.68 24.64 -1.21
N SER A 283 37.97 24.37 -1.49
CA SER A 283 39.00 25.40 -1.49
C SER A 283 38.77 26.46 -2.58
N SER A 284 38.32 26.03 -3.78
CA SER A 284 37.93 26.94 -4.86
C SER A 284 36.74 27.84 -4.47
N VAL A 285 35.81 27.34 -3.66
CA VAL A 285 34.68 28.11 -3.15
C VAL A 285 35.09 29.07 -2.02
N ARG A 286 36.07 28.73 -1.17
CA ARG A 286 36.58 29.64 -0.13
C ARG A 286 37.30 30.88 -0.69
N VAL A 287 37.83 30.80 -1.91
CA VAL A 287 38.55 31.91 -2.58
C VAL A 287 37.61 32.84 -3.35
N MET A 288 36.38 32.41 -3.64
CA MET A 288 35.38 33.16 -4.41
C MET A 288 34.18 33.53 -3.54
N PRO A 289 33.68 34.79 -3.55
CA PRO A 289 32.62 35.23 -2.64
C PRO A 289 31.23 34.63 -2.91
N LEU A 290 31.03 33.84 -3.98
CA LEU A 290 29.73 33.25 -4.34
C LEU A 290 29.87 31.78 -4.71
N VAL A 291 29.04 30.90 -4.14
CA VAL A 291 28.96 29.49 -4.58
C VAL A 291 28.31 29.46 -5.96
N ASN A 292 29.07 29.12 -7.00
CA ASN A 292 28.48 28.85 -8.32
C ASN A 292 27.56 27.62 -8.22
N ALA A 293 26.34 27.69 -8.77
CA ALA A 293 25.37 26.58 -8.77
C ALA A 293 25.96 25.26 -9.28
N GLN A 294 26.82 25.33 -10.30
CA GLN A 294 27.49 24.14 -10.85
C GLN A 294 28.48 23.51 -9.87
N SER A 295 29.16 24.31 -9.05
CA SER A 295 30.07 23.80 -8.01
C SER A 295 29.31 23.13 -6.89
N TYR A 296 28.19 23.72 -6.46
CA TYR A 296 27.29 23.12 -5.48
C TYR A 296 26.78 21.74 -5.95
N GLU A 297 26.28 21.65 -7.18
CA GLU A 297 25.82 20.38 -7.75
C GLU A 297 26.95 19.33 -7.84
N CYS A 298 28.17 19.73 -8.22
CA CYS A 298 29.32 18.83 -8.21
C CYS A 298 29.63 18.33 -6.79
N MET A 299 29.71 19.23 -5.81
CA MET A 299 29.97 18.88 -4.41
C MET A 299 28.92 17.90 -3.87
N LEU A 300 27.64 18.11 -4.19
CA LEU A 300 26.56 17.20 -3.82
C LEU A 300 26.72 15.82 -4.47
N CYS A 301 27.04 15.75 -5.77
CA CYS A 301 27.25 14.47 -6.45
C CYS A 301 28.47 13.72 -5.90
N VAL A 302 29.53 14.44 -5.50
CA VAL A 302 30.70 13.82 -4.85
C VAL A 302 30.30 13.24 -3.49
N LEU A 303 29.58 13.99 -2.65
CA LEU A 303 29.10 13.48 -1.35
C LEU A 303 28.20 12.25 -1.52
N GLN A 304 27.25 12.29 -2.46
CA GLN A 304 26.39 11.14 -2.78
C GLN A 304 27.20 9.92 -3.25
N SER A 305 28.26 10.14 -4.04
CA SER A 305 29.14 9.06 -4.48
C SER A 305 29.90 8.45 -3.30
N ILE A 306 30.37 9.27 -2.37
CA ILE A 306 31.05 8.81 -1.15
C ILE A 306 30.05 8.05 -0.25
N ASP A 307 28.83 8.57 -0.08
CA ASP A 307 27.79 7.93 0.74
C ASP A 307 27.43 6.53 0.22
N LEU A 308 27.19 6.41 -1.09
CA LEU A 308 26.90 5.12 -1.73
C LEU A 308 28.07 4.15 -1.62
N ALA A 309 29.31 4.64 -1.73
CA ALA A 309 30.52 3.85 -1.54
C ALA A 309 30.64 3.33 -0.10
N VAL A 310 30.37 4.17 0.90
CA VAL A 310 30.37 3.80 2.32
C VAL A 310 29.27 2.78 2.62
N ASN A 311 28.05 3.02 2.13
CA ASN A 311 26.93 2.09 2.32
C ASN A 311 27.19 0.71 1.71
N PHE A 312 27.76 0.66 0.50
CA PHE A 312 28.19 -0.60 -0.12
C PHE A 312 29.27 -1.30 0.71
N PHE A 313 30.26 -0.55 1.20
CA PHE A 313 31.33 -1.09 2.05
C PHE A 313 30.78 -1.71 3.34
N VAL A 314 29.94 -1.00 4.08
CA VAL A 314 29.30 -1.45 5.33
C VAL A 314 28.39 -2.67 5.11
N HIS A 315 27.66 -2.70 4.00
CA HIS A 315 26.84 -3.85 3.62
C HIS A 315 27.68 -5.11 3.37
N VAL A 316 28.82 -4.98 2.68
CA VAL A 316 29.70 -6.12 2.42
C VAL A 316 30.41 -6.59 3.69
N THR A 317 30.86 -5.68 4.56
CA THR A 317 31.51 -6.06 5.82
C THR A 317 30.54 -6.79 6.75
N SER A 318 29.31 -6.29 6.91
CA SER A 318 28.29 -6.92 7.76
C SER A 318 27.82 -8.31 7.26
N LYS A 319 27.73 -8.54 5.94
CA LYS A 319 27.46 -9.88 5.38
C LYS A 319 28.60 -10.87 5.62
N CYS A 320 29.85 -10.42 5.55
CA CYS A 320 31.01 -11.27 5.84
C CYS A 320 31.04 -11.72 7.30
N GLU A 321 30.55 -10.90 8.24
CA GLU A 321 30.43 -11.25 9.66
C GLU A 321 29.33 -12.29 9.90
N LYS A 322 28.14 -12.11 9.31
CA LYS A 322 27.00 -13.04 9.46
C LYS A 322 27.20 -14.39 8.76
N GLY A 323 28.07 -14.47 7.75
CA GLY A 323 28.38 -15.72 7.04
C GLY A 323 29.14 -16.76 7.88
N PHE A 324 29.61 -16.41 9.08
CA PHE A 324 30.35 -17.30 9.98
C PHE A 324 29.51 -17.87 11.14
N GLU A 325 28.24 -17.52 11.29
CA GLU A 325 27.37 -18.02 12.38
C GLU A 325 26.59 -19.31 12.02
N GLY A 326 26.99 -19.99 10.94
CA GLY A 326 26.41 -21.25 10.46
C GLY A 326 27.14 -22.51 10.89
N SER A 327 27.71 -22.59 12.10
CA SER A 327 28.12 -23.88 12.71
C SER A 327 28.44 -23.74 14.20
N VAL A 328 27.58 -24.34 15.04
CA VAL A 328 27.74 -24.77 16.46
C VAL A 328 28.43 -23.79 17.43
N PRO A 329 27.80 -23.42 18.56
CA PRO A 329 28.40 -22.50 19.53
C PRO A 329 29.47 -23.22 20.36
N CYS A 330 30.76 -22.95 20.09
CA CYS A 330 31.86 -23.33 20.98
C CYS A 330 32.23 -22.17 21.90
N ILE A 331 32.01 -22.41 23.20
CA ILE A 331 32.41 -21.59 24.34
C ILE A 331 33.96 -21.57 24.43
N TYR A 332 34.51 -20.38 24.69
CA TYR A 332 35.94 -20.01 24.76
C TYR A 332 36.71 -19.98 23.43
N LYS A 333 36.96 -18.76 22.94
CA LYS A 333 38.32 -18.22 22.71
C LYS A 333 38.28 -16.75 22.33
N GLU A 334 38.52 -15.89 23.33
CA GLU A 334 39.40 -14.75 23.13
C GLU A 334 40.76 -15.28 22.67
N SER A 335 41.13 -14.99 21.43
CA SER A 335 42.49 -14.72 20.92
C SER A 335 42.62 -15.12 19.45
N ASN A 336 43.09 -14.15 18.66
CA ASN A 336 43.79 -14.35 17.39
C ASN A 336 43.03 -14.74 16.11
N VAL A 337 41.97 -14.00 15.78
CA VAL A 337 41.63 -13.71 14.36
C VAL A 337 41.32 -12.22 14.15
N LYS A 338 42.17 -11.32 14.68
CA LYS A 338 42.23 -9.91 14.24
C LYS A 338 43.15 -9.79 13.02
N ALA A 339 42.87 -10.55 11.97
CA ALA A 339 43.43 -10.31 10.63
C ALA A 339 42.32 -9.84 9.67
N GLY A 340 41.41 -9.00 10.18
CA GLY A 340 40.49 -8.23 9.35
C GLY A 340 41.29 -7.17 8.60
N ARG A 341 41.07 -7.03 7.28
CA ARG A 341 41.73 -6.03 6.44
C ARG A 341 41.75 -4.68 7.16
N GLN A 342 42.93 -4.08 7.34
CA GLN A 342 43.05 -2.69 7.76
C GLN A 342 42.45 -1.82 6.66
N SER A 343 41.14 -1.53 6.73
CA SER A 343 40.51 -0.64 5.76
C SER A 343 41.02 0.79 6.02
N ALA A 344 41.38 1.49 4.95
CA ALA A 344 41.78 2.89 5.05
C ALA A 344 40.56 3.84 5.21
N MET A 345 39.34 3.29 5.12
CA MET A 345 38.08 4.04 5.12
C MET A 345 37.90 4.98 6.32
N PRO A 346 38.13 4.56 7.58
CA PRO A 346 38.03 5.48 8.73
C PRO A 346 38.94 6.71 8.62
N MET A 347 40.20 6.51 8.20
CA MET A 347 41.17 7.60 8.06
C MET A 347 40.81 8.54 6.92
N LEU A 348 40.22 8.01 5.85
CA LEU A 348 39.75 8.79 4.70
C LEU A 348 38.53 9.63 5.06
N LEU A 349 37.53 9.05 5.73
CA LEU A 349 36.35 9.77 6.18
C LEU A 349 36.70 10.87 7.19
N LYS A 350 37.70 10.65 8.07
CA LYS A 350 38.23 11.72 8.93
C LYS A 350 38.73 12.93 8.12
N LYS A 351 39.49 12.72 7.04
CA LYS A 351 39.98 13.80 6.16
C LYS A 351 38.87 14.56 5.44
N LEU A 352 37.74 13.90 5.17
CA LEU A 352 36.55 14.56 4.62
C LEU A 352 35.90 15.46 5.68
N LEU A 353 35.81 14.97 6.92
CA LEU A 353 35.17 15.67 8.04
C LEU A 353 36.00 16.80 8.64
N ASP A 354 37.32 16.85 8.41
CA ASP A 354 38.16 18.02 8.76
C ASP A 354 37.67 19.32 8.09
N VAL A 355 36.85 19.21 7.05
CA VAL A 355 36.24 20.32 6.32
C VAL A 355 34.94 20.82 6.99
N PHE A 356 34.38 20.06 7.94
CA PHE A 356 33.12 20.34 8.64
C PHE A 356 33.32 21.23 9.90
N PRO A 357 32.41 22.18 10.18
CA PRO A 357 31.27 22.60 9.35
C PRO A 357 31.70 23.51 8.19
N LEU A 358 31.02 23.40 7.04
CA LEU A 358 31.16 24.37 5.97
C LEU A 358 30.42 25.65 6.38
N THR A 359 31.17 26.71 6.69
CA THR A 359 30.62 28.04 7.02
C THR A 359 30.69 28.98 5.82
N PRO A 360 29.67 29.84 5.61
CA PRO A 360 29.73 30.88 4.60
C PRO A 360 30.79 31.93 4.96
N CYS A 361 31.55 32.40 3.96
CA CYS A 361 32.41 33.58 4.16
C CYS A 361 31.53 34.82 4.39
N ASN A 362 31.90 35.65 5.38
CA ASN A 362 31.18 36.82 5.87
C ASN A 362 30.39 37.58 4.78
N GLY A 363 29.06 37.64 4.93
CA GLY A 363 28.15 38.44 4.07
C GLY A 363 27.35 37.65 3.00
N SER A 364 27.20 36.33 3.13
CA SER A 364 26.49 35.52 2.12
C SER A 364 24.98 35.73 2.09
N SER A 365 24.38 35.70 0.90
CA SER A 365 22.93 35.75 0.70
C SER A 365 22.22 34.55 1.33
N GLY A 366 20.94 34.68 1.71
CA GLY A 366 20.16 33.57 2.30
C GLY A 366 20.12 32.28 1.46
N LYS A 367 20.29 32.38 0.13
CA LYS A 367 20.33 31.23 -0.80
C LYS A 367 21.64 30.44 -0.74
N ASP A 368 22.74 31.08 -0.32
CA ASP A 368 24.03 30.40 -0.20
C ASP A 368 24.11 29.64 1.13
N GLY A 369 23.49 30.17 2.20
CA GLY A 369 23.32 29.47 3.48
C GLY A 369 22.58 28.14 3.33
N ASP A 370 21.49 28.11 2.53
CA ASP A 370 20.75 26.88 2.20
C ASP A 370 21.64 25.79 1.58
N ARG A 371 22.55 26.18 0.68
CA ARG A 371 23.44 25.25 -0.01
C ARG A 371 24.47 24.65 0.93
N TYR A 372 25.06 25.47 1.80
CA TYR A 372 25.99 24.99 2.82
C TYR A 372 25.31 24.06 3.83
N TYR A 373 24.06 24.35 4.20
CA TYR A 373 23.27 23.48 5.05
C TYR A 373 23.10 22.08 4.44
N VAL A 374 22.68 21.98 3.17
CA VAL A 374 22.51 20.68 2.50
C VAL A 374 23.83 19.90 2.40
N LEU A 375 24.94 20.59 2.13
CA LEU A 375 26.25 19.95 2.11
C LEU A 375 26.67 19.44 3.49
N ASN A 376 26.40 20.20 4.55
CA ASN A 376 26.66 19.78 5.93
C ASN A 376 25.78 18.59 6.34
N VAL A 377 24.50 18.55 5.93
CA VAL A 377 23.64 17.36 6.12
C VAL A 377 24.24 16.15 5.43
N GLY A 378 24.66 16.27 4.16
CA GLY A 378 25.28 15.16 3.42
C GLY A 378 26.59 14.68 4.04
N LEU A 379 27.42 15.58 4.59
CA LEU A 379 28.63 15.21 5.32
C LEU A 379 28.31 14.41 6.59
N VAL A 380 27.29 14.83 7.35
CA VAL A 380 26.84 14.11 8.55
C VAL A 380 26.21 12.77 8.18
N GLU A 381 25.42 12.69 7.11
CA GLU A 381 24.81 11.45 6.62
C GLU A 381 25.88 10.39 6.26
N VAL A 382 26.89 10.76 5.47
CA VAL A 382 28.04 9.89 5.13
C VAL A 382 28.71 9.34 6.38
N PHE A 383 28.89 10.20 7.39
CA PHE A 383 29.51 9.82 8.65
C PHE A 383 28.65 8.82 9.44
N LEU A 384 27.34 9.07 9.54
CA LEU A 384 26.42 8.23 10.31
C LEU A 384 26.23 6.84 9.68
N HIS A 385 26.30 6.72 8.35
CA HIS A 385 26.22 5.42 7.66
C HIS A 385 27.39 4.49 7.98
N TYR A 386 28.59 4.99 8.25
CA TYR A 386 29.76 4.14 8.56
C TYR A 386 29.64 3.46 9.94
N GLY A 387 28.97 4.10 10.91
CA GLY A 387 28.52 3.47 12.15
C GLY A 387 29.56 3.23 13.26
N GLU A 388 30.87 3.28 12.98
CA GLU A 388 31.92 3.31 14.00
C GLU A 388 32.19 4.77 14.42
N LEU A 389 31.84 5.10 15.66
CA LEU A 389 32.18 6.37 16.33
C LEU A 389 33.69 6.51 16.61
N LEU A 390 34.56 6.20 15.64
CA LEU A 390 36.03 6.40 15.70
C LEU A 390 36.41 7.87 15.50
N VAL A 391 35.66 8.77 16.12
CA VAL A 391 35.80 10.21 15.95
C VAL A 391 36.59 10.78 17.11
N ALA A 392 37.48 11.73 16.82
CA ALA A 392 37.99 12.60 17.86
C ALA A 392 36.81 13.27 18.60
N PRO A 393 36.81 13.35 19.95
CA PRO A 393 35.71 13.91 20.73
C PRO A 393 35.18 15.26 20.19
N ASP A 394 36.09 16.15 19.79
CA ASP A 394 35.79 17.48 19.25
C ASP A 394 34.88 17.49 18.01
N LEU A 395 35.04 16.51 17.11
CA LEU A 395 34.25 16.45 15.88
C LEU A 395 32.86 15.82 16.16
N LEU A 396 32.76 14.92 17.12
CA LEU A 396 31.48 14.42 17.59
C LEU A 396 30.65 15.55 18.23
N GLU A 397 31.26 16.39 19.07
CA GLU A 397 30.60 17.56 19.65
C GLU A 397 30.00 18.49 18.58
N ARG A 398 30.79 18.85 17.54
CA ARG A 398 30.30 19.70 16.44
C ARG A 398 29.14 19.09 15.66
N ILE A 399 29.15 17.76 15.47
CA ILE A 399 28.04 17.06 14.79
C ILE A 399 26.79 17.08 15.66
N LEU A 400 26.91 16.86 16.96
CA LEU A 400 25.79 16.90 17.89
C LEU A 400 25.21 18.32 18.01
N GLU A 401 26.04 19.37 18.05
CA GLU A 401 25.62 20.78 17.95
C GLU A 401 24.85 21.07 16.66
N PHE A 402 25.32 20.55 15.53
CA PHE A 402 24.64 20.71 14.24
C PHE A 402 23.29 19.98 14.20
N LEU A 403 23.21 18.77 14.77
CA LEU A 403 21.95 18.02 14.87
C LEU A 403 20.94 18.73 15.78
N GLU A 404 21.36 19.22 16.93
CA GLU A 404 20.50 19.97 17.85
C GLU A 404 19.97 21.26 17.22
N SER A 405 20.83 22.06 16.58
CA SER A 405 20.44 23.30 15.90
C SER A 405 19.50 23.04 14.73
N SER A 406 19.76 21.98 13.95
CA SER A 406 18.90 21.53 12.85
C SER A 406 17.52 21.09 13.34
N LEU A 407 17.44 20.26 14.39
CA LEU A 407 16.19 19.79 14.98
C LEU A 407 15.42 20.94 15.65
N SER A 408 16.11 21.86 16.32
CA SER A 408 15.50 23.00 17.01
C SER A 408 14.98 24.09 16.06
N GLY A 409 15.34 24.03 14.78
CA GLY A 409 15.00 25.04 13.78
C GLY A 409 15.69 26.39 14.00
N GLN A 410 16.79 26.42 14.76
CA GLN A 410 17.61 27.60 15.02
C GLN A 410 18.63 27.78 13.89
N MET A 411 18.16 28.10 12.70
CA MET A 411 19.02 28.46 11.57
C MET A 411 19.00 29.98 11.40
N ASP A 412 20.17 30.61 11.26
CA ASP A 412 20.40 32.07 11.18
C ASP A 412 19.70 32.80 10.01
N SER A 413 18.76 32.17 9.30
CA SER A 413 18.02 32.75 8.18
C SER A 413 16.50 32.62 8.36
N ASN A 414 15.86 33.74 8.67
CA ASN A 414 14.42 33.92 8.95
C ASN A 414 13.47 33.72 7.74
N THR A 415 13.86 33.01 6.69
CA THR A 415 13.04 32.84 5.49
C THR A 415 12.15 31.59 5.55
N ARG A 416 10.88 31.68 5.14
CA ARG A 416 9.95 30.53 5.10
C ARG A 416 10.44 29.37 4.20
N SER A 417 11.34 29.65 3.25
CA SER A 417 11.94 28.66 2.35
C SER A 417 13.04 27.81 3.01
N THR A 418 13.82 28.36 3.93
CA THR A 418 14.92 27.65 4.61
C THR A 418 14.38 26.55 5.53
N LYS A 419 13.22 26.77 6.16
CA LYS A 419 12.54 25.74 6.98
C LYS A 419 12.06 24.53 6.17
N ALA A 420 11.39 24.75 5.03
CA ALA A 420 10.90 23.66 4.19
C ALA A 420 12.04 22.85 3.56
N LEU A 421 13.15 23.51 3.24
CA LEU A 421 14.37 22.85 2.75
C LEU A 421 15.06 22.05 3.86
N ALA A 422 15.14 22.60 5.08
CA ALA A 422 15.67 21.90 6.24
C ALA A 422 14.85 20.64 6.56
N GLU A 423 13.51 20.74 6.59
CA GLU A 423 12.62 19.58 6.81
C GLU A 423 12.86 18.45 5.82
N LYS A 424 13.09 18.77 4.54
CA LYS A 424 13.33 17.77 3.49
C LYS A 424 14.61 16.98 3.70
N HIS A 425 15.68 17.65 4.13
CA HIS A 425 17.00 17.05 4.28
C HIS A 425 17.20 16.41 5.66
N LEU A 426 16.57 16.95 6.70
CA LEU A 426 16.62 16.39 8.06
C LEU A 426 16.06 14.97 8.14
N VAL A 427 15.07 14.62 7.31
CA VAL A 427 14.53 13.25 7.19
C VAL A 427 15.64 12.21 6.94
N GLN A 428 16.72 12.57 6.25
CA GLN A 428 17.84 11.67 5.96
C GLN A 428 18.62 11.30 7.24
N LEU A 429 18.61 12.18 8.25
CA LEU A 429 19.35 12.02 9.49
C LEU A 429 18.53 11.33 10.59
N LEU A 430 17.19 11.39 10.53
CA LEU A 430 16.29 10.85 11.55
C LEU A 430 16.49 9.37 11.89
N PRO A 431 16.72 8.45 10.92
CA PRO A 431 16.93 7.03 11.22
C PRO A 431 18.14 6.73 12.11
N PHE A 432 19.10 7.66 12.20
CA PHE A 432 20.30 7.50 13.02
C PHE A 432 20.13 8.03 14.44
N ILE A 433 19.13 8.91 14.66
CA ILE A 433 18.88 9.55 15.95
C ILE A 433 18.72 8.53 17.09
N PRO A 434 17.95 7.43 16.96
CA PRO A 434 17.82 6.43 18.01
C PRO A 434 19.17 5.84 18.44
N LYS A 435 20.02 5.49 17.47
CA LYS A 435 21.37 4.92 17.70
C LYS A 435 22.36 5.94 18.28
N ILE A 436 22.20 7.22 17.96
CA ILE A 436 23.02 8.30 18.54
C ILE A 436 22.62 8.50 20.00
N ILE A 437 21.32 8.59 20.28
CA ILE A 437 20.78 8.80 21.63
C ILE A 437 21.17 7.66 22.58
N SER A 438 21.20 6.41 22.10
CA SER A 438 21.61 5.27 22.92
C SER A 438 23.09 5.26 23.29
N LYS A 439 23.95 5.92 22.51
CA LYS A 439 25.42 5.97 22.72
C LYS A 439 25.93 7.31 23.27
N ALA A 440 25.10 8.36 23.25
CA ALA A 440 25.49 9.69 23.66
C ALA A 440 25.66 9.82 25.18
N GLU A 441 26.56 10.72 25.60
CA GLU A 441 26.65 11.14 27.00
C GLU A 441 25.33 11.78 27.49
N SER A 442 25.10 11.74 28.81
CA SER A 442 23.83 12.15 29.41
C SER A 442 23.40 13.57 29.02
N ASN A 443 24.31 14.55 29.01
CA ASN A 443 23.98 15.93 28.63
C ASN A 443 23.48 16.04 27.18
N TRP A 444 24.19 15.43 26.23
CA TRP A 444 23.84 15.44 24.82
C TRP A 444 22.54 14.69 24.53
N LYS A 445 22.33 13.56 25.22
CA LYS A 445 21.08 12.80 25.19
C LYS A 445 19.87 13.69 25.51
N TYR A 446 19.92 14.49 26.58
CA TYR A 446 18.81 15.38 26.95
C TYR A 446 18.54 16.48 25.91
N ARG A 447 19.59 17.16 25.46
CA ARG A 447 19.49 18.25 24.47
C ARG A 447 18.89 17.76 23.16
N LEU A 448 19.37 16.62 22.66
CA LEU A 448 18.88 16.02 21.42
C LEU A 448 17.43 15.53 21.54
N LEU A 449 17.07 14.89 22.66
CA LEU A 449 15.68 14.44 22.88
C LEU A 449 14.70 15.61 22.95
N GLN A 450 15.09 16.71 23.60
CA GLN A 450 14.27 17.92 23.67
C GLN A 450 14.12 18.58 22.30
N ALA A 451 15.21 18.71 21.55
CA ALA A 451 15.20 19.25 20.20
C ALA A 451 14.35 18.39 19.24
N PHE A 452 14.51 17.07 19.29
CA PHE A 452 13.72 16.12 18.51
C PHE A 452 12.22 16.19 18.83
N THR A 453 11.86 16.22 20.12
CA THR A 453 10.45 16.31 20.55
C THR A 453 9.81 17.62 20.11
N LYS A 454 10.56 18.73 20.18
CA LYS A 454 10.12 20.03 19.68
C LYS A 454 9.94 20.02 18.16
N ALA A 455 10.86 19.37 17.43
CA ALA A 455 10.76 19.20 15.99
C ALA A 455 9.47 18.45 15.63
N PHE A 456 9.25 17.29 16.23
CA PHE A 456 8.06 16.45 16.01
C PHE A 456 6.75 17.22 16.25
N LYS A 457 6.62 17.93 17.38
CA LYS A 457 5.44 18.76 17.68
C LYS A 457 5.24 19.93 16.72
N GLY A 458 6.32 20.47 16.16
CA GLY A 458 6.29 21.59 15.24
C GLY A 458 6.04 21.21 13.78
N CYS A 459 6.06 19.92 13.45
CA CYS A 459 5.87 19.42 12.09
C CYS A 459 4.42 19.58 11.62
N LYS A 460 4.22 19.73 10.31
CA LYS A 460 2.90 19.50 9.72
C LYS A 460 2.55 18.01 9.82
N PRO A 461 1.30 17.63 10.12
CA PRO A 461 0.89 16.23 10.28
C PRO A 461 1.26 15.36 9.09
N GLU A 462 0.96 15.81 7.85
CA GLU A 462 1.26 15.07 6.62
C GLU A 462 2.72 15.21 6.10
N SER A 463 3.63 15.83 6.86
CA SER A 463 5.01 16.04 6.39
C SER A 463 5.84 14.76 6.40
N SER A 464 6.80 14.65 5.47
CA SER A 464 7.81 13.59 5.48
C SER A 464 8.65 13.59 6.76
N LEU A 465 8.82 14.75 7.39
CA LEU A 465 9.51 14.88 8.66
C LEU A 465 8.74 14.21 9.80
N SER A 466 7.43 14.41 9.87
CA SER A 466 6.55 13.72 10.83
C SER A 466 6.63 12.20 10.67
N LEU A 467 6.59 11.69 9.42
CA LEU A 467 6.73 10.25 9.15
C LEU A 467 8.09 9.71 9.59
N GLY A 468 9.17 10.41 9.25
CA GLY A 468 10.52 10.01 9.67
C GLY A 468 10.70 10.04 11.19
N CYS A 469 10.05 10.99 11.89
CA CYS A 469 10.04 11.05 13.35
C CYS A 469 9.30 9.86 13.94
N LEU A 470 8.16 9.44 13.37
CA LEU A 470 7.40 8.28 13.85
C LEU A 470 8.24 6.99 13.77
N CYS A 471 8.98 6.77 12.69
CA CYS A 471 9.89 5.63 12.58
C CYS A 471 10.99 5.69 13.65
N ALA A 472 11.60 6.86 13.87
CA ALA A 472 12.60 7.01 14.91
C ALA A 472 12.02 6.84 16.34
N ILE A 473 10.78 7.30 16.57
CA ILE A 473 10.06 7.11 17.83
C ILE A 473 9.79 5.62 18.07
N GLU A 474 9.38 4.89 17.03
CA GLU A 474 9.20 3.44 17.11
C GLU A 474 10.48 2.74 17.55
N ASP A 475 11.62 3.04 16.91
CA ASP A 475 12.91 2.46 17.27
C ASP A 475 13.36 2.81 18.70
N MET A 476 13.01 4.00 19.21
CA MET A 476 13.36 4.45 20.56
C MET A 476 12.42 3.91 21.65
N LEU A 477 11.14 3.67 21.33
CA LEU A 477 10.16 3.12 22.28
C LEU A 477 10.15 1.58 22.26
N ILE A 478 10.43 0.98 21.11
CA ILE A 478 10.33 -0.47 20.86
C ILE A 478 11.60 -0.96 20.13
N PRO A 479 12.71 -1.17 20.84
CA PRO A 479 13.95 -1.63 20.23
C PRO A 479 13.80 -3.04 19.65
N LEU A 480 14.20 -3.22 18.39
CA LEU A 480 14.14 -4.51 17.68
C LEU A 480 15.15 -5.56 18.20
N ASN A 481 16.24 -5.12 18.85
CA ASN A 481 17.40 -5.97 19.15
C ASN A 481 17.41 -6.61 20.55
N GLY A 482 16.33 -6.51 21.34
CA GLY A 482 16.26 -7.17 22.66
C GLY A 482 17.26 -6.65 23.72
N GLU A 483 18.16 -5.73 23.36
CA GLU A 483 18.83 -4.88 24.34
C GLU A 483 17.76 -3.96 24.94
N ASP A 484 17.54 -4.07 26.25
CA ASP A 484 16.66 -3.20 27.04
C ASP A 484 17.16 -1.74 26.93
N MET A 485 16.83 -1.09 25.82
CA MET A 485 17.02 0.35 25.59
C MET A 485 15.81 1.14 26.10
N LEU A 486 14.97 0.55 26.95
CA LEU A 486 14.10 1.33 27.82
C LEU A 486 15.03 2.15 28.73
N LEU A 487 15.37 3.34 28.23
CA LEU A 487 16.14 4.35 28.92
C LEU A 487 15.64 4.40 30.36
N ASP A 488 16.55 4.21 31.31
CA ASP A 488 16.29 4.04 32.75
C ASP A 488 14.99 4.76 33.18
N PRO A 489 13.95 4.04 33.63
CA PRO A 489 12.66 4.63 34.00
C PRO A 489 12.77 5.67 35.13
N SER A 490 13.94 5.79 35.76
CA SER A 490 14.30 6.81 36.74
C SER A 490 14.60 8.20 36.13
N ASP A 491 14.82 8.29 34.81
CA ASP A 491 15.20 9.51 34.10
C ASP A 491 13.97 10.34 33.65
N VAL A 492 13.56 11.26 34.53
CA VAL A 492 12.35 12.10 34.38
C VAL A 492 12.28 12.86 33.04
N VAL A 493 13.43 13.31 32.51
CA VAL A 493 13.47 14.13 31.29
C VAL A 493 13.19 13.25 30.06
N VAL A 494 13.77 12.06 30.02
CA VAL A 494 13.53 11.10 28.95
C VAL A 494 12.08 10.64 28.94
N VAL A 495 11.59 10.24 30.12
CA VAL A 495 10.21 9.81 30.32
C VAL A 495 9.24 10.90 29.87
N GLY A 496 9.48 12.17 30.22
CA GLY A 496 8.64 13.29 29.77
C GLY A 496 8.52 13.44 28.25
N ASN A 497 9.59 13.15 27.51
CA ASN A 497 9.56 13.15 26.04
C ASN A 497 8.79 11.93 25.49
N GLN A 498 8.97 10.75 26.07
CA GLN A 498 8.22 9.54 25.69
C GLN A 498 6.72 9.68 25.93
N ILE A 499 6.32 10.19 27.10
CA ILE A 499 4.92 10.54 27.43
C ILE A 499 4.35 11.44 26.35
N THR A 500 5.12 12.46 25.97
CA THR A 500 4.72 13.42 24.94
C THR A 500 4.46 12.71 23.61
N TRP A 501 5.36 11.84 23.14
CA TRP A 501 5.20 11.16 21.87
C TRP A 501 3.99 10.24 21.84
N ILE A 502 3.78 9.45 22.89
CA ILE A 502 2.64 8.52 23.00
C ILE A 502 1.32 9.30 22.95
N ARG A 503 1.19 10.38 23.72
CA ARG A 503 -0.05 11.18 23.79
C ARG A 503 -0.39 11.92 22.50
N GLU A 504 0.59 12.23 21.66
CA GLU A 504 0.38 12.91 20.38
C GLU A 504 -0.13 11.96 19.27
N LEU A 505 0.06 10.63 19.38
CA LEU A 505 -0.34 9.69 18.32
C LEU A 505 -1.84 9.75 17.97
N PRO A 506 -2.78 9.71 18.93
CA PRO A 506 -4.20 9.80 18.61
C PRO A 506 -4.60 11.18 18.09
N VAL A 507 -3.92 12.24 18.55
CA VAL A 507 -4.15 13.61 18.10
C VAL A 507 -3.76 13.76 16.62
N LEU A 508 -2.61 13.17 16.23
CA LEU A 508 -2.18 13.14 14.83
C LEU A 508 -3.18 12.38 13.94
N LEU A 509 -3.73 11.26 14.40
CA LEU A 509 -4.76 10.53 13.65
C LEU A 509 -6.00 11.39 13.35
N VAL A 510 -6.45 12.17 14.32
CA VAL A 510 -7.57 13.09 14.14
C VAL A 510 -7.21 14.21 13.15
N GLN A 511 -5.99 14.76 13.24
CA GLN A 511 -5.53 15.83 12.35
C GLN A 511 -5.33 15.40 10.89
N LEU A 512 -4.89 14.16 10.66
CA LEU A 512 -4.67 13.62 9.31
C LEU A 512 -6.00 13.42 8.54
N GLY A 513 -7.06 13.11 9.26
CA GLY A 513 -8.38 12.88 8.68
C GLY A 513 -8.39 11.72 7.68
N ASP A 514 -9.13 11.93 6.60
CA ASP A 514 -9.32 10.99 5.48
C ASP A 514 -8.31 11.19 4.33
N LYS A 515 -7.55 12.29 4.35
CA LYS A 515 -6.71 12.72 3.22
C LYS A 515 -5.46 11.87 3.03
N HIS A 516 -4.94 11.27 4.10
CA HIS A 516 -3.67 10.55 4.08
C HIS A 516 -3.75 9.16 4.74
N PRO A 517 -4.51 8.19 4.17
CA PRO A 517 -4.71 6.88 4.77
C PRO A 517 -3.41 6.09 5.02
N SER A 518 -2.44 6.18 4.10
CA SER A 518 -1.15 5.51 4.26
C SER A 518 -0.38 6.02 5.49
N PHE A 519 -0.53 7.30 5.84
CA PHE A 519 0.10 7.88 7.01
C PHE A 519 -0.64 7.47 8.29
N SER A 520 -1.97 7.53 8.29
CA SER A 520 -2.80 7.04 9.41
C SER A 520 -2.50 5.57 9.72
N LYS A 521 -2.24 4.75 8.69
CA LYS A 521 -1.81 3.36 8.84
C LYS A 521 -0.50 3.21 9.64
N VAL A 522 0.50 4.05 9.37
CA VAL A 522 1.79 4.02 10.11
C VAL A 522 1.59 4.35 11.59
N VAL A 523 0.80 5.40 11.88
CA VAL A 523 0.49 5.79 13.27
C VAL A 523 -0.26 4.68 14.00
N LEU A 524 -1.25 4.05 13.35
CA LEU A 524 -2.00 2.93 13.92
C LEU A 524 -1.14 1.68 14.15
N HIS A 525 -0.19 1.39 13.26
CA HIS A 525 0.78 0.31 13.47
C HIS A 525 1.64 0.57 14.71
N LEU A 526 2.16 1.79 14.87
CA LEU A 526 2.93 2.17 16.05
C LEU A 526 2.08 2.04 17.33
N MET A 527 0.84 2.52 17.31
CA MET A 527 -0.09 2.34 18.44
C MET A 527 -0.36 0.86 18.75
N LEU A 528 -0.49 0.01 17.74
CA LEU A 528 -0.67 -1.43 17.94
C LEU A 528 0.58 -2.07 18.56
N HIS A 529 1.78 -1.75 18.06
CA HIS A 529 3.04 -2.26 18.61
C HIS A 529 3.27 -1.79 20.06
N LEU A 530 2.93 -0.54 20.38
CA LEU A 530 2.99 -0.02 21.75
C LEU A 530 2.05 -0.80 22.68
N GLY A 531 0.82 -1.07 22.24
CA GLY A 531 -0.13 -1.89 22.99
C GLY A 531 0.38 -3.32 23.22
N GLN A 532 0.99 -3.94 22.21
CA GLN A 532 1.57 -5.28 22.32
C GLN A 532 2.74 -5.35 23.32
N ARG A 533 3.48 -4.25 23.49
CA ARG A 533 4.60 -4.14 24.44
C ARG A 533 4.18 -3.66 25.83
N ALA A 534 3.01 -3.05 25.97
CA ALA A 534 2.50 -2.54 27.26
C ALA A 534 2.56 -3.57 28.41
N PRO A 535 2.22 -4.86 28.24
CA PRO A 535 2.32 -5.84 29.33
C PRO A 535 3.74 -6.06 29.88
N LEU A 536 4.77 -5.71 29.11
CA LEU A 536 6.18 -5.85 29.49
C LEU A 536 6.71 -4.63 30.25
N CYS A 537 6.00 -3.49 30.21
CA CYS A 537 6.45 -2.23 30.78
C CYS A 537 5.29 -1.43 31.39
N ASN A 538 5.24 -1.36 32.73
CA ASN A 538 4.17 -0.66 33.46
C ASN A 538 4.02 0.83 33.07
N PHE A 539 5.13 1.51 32.75
CA PHE A 539 5.10 2.91 32.32
C PHE A 539 4.37 3.06 30.96
N ILE A 540 4.75 2.25 29.97
CA ILE A 540 4.11 2.25 28.66
C ILE A 540 2.63 1.89 28.79
N ALA A 541 2.27 0.90 29.62
CA ALA A 541 0.87 0.54 29.87
C ALA A 541 0.05 1.72 30.39
N TRP A 542 0.57 2.46 31.38
CA TRP A 542 -0.14 3.61 31.95
C TRP A 542 -0.34 4.75 30.95
N GLU A 543 0.69 5.07 30.17
CA GLU A 543 0.59 6.09 29.13
C GLU A 543 -0.26 5.64 27.95
N TYR A 544 -0.24 4.35 27.62
CA TYR A 544 -1.13 3.78 26.63
C TYR A 544 -2.59 4.01 27.04
N ASP A 545 -2.96 3.63 28.27
CA ASP A 545 -4.31 3.87 28.78
C ASP A 545 -4.72 5.34 28.80
N SER A 546 -3.77 6.24 29.05
CA SER A 546 -4.00 7.68 29.04
C SER A 546 -4.40 8.23 27.65
N MET A 547 -4.03 7.53 26.56
CA MET A 547 -4.43 7.90 25.19
C MET A 547 -5.94 7.74 24.92
N GLN A 548 -6.67 6.97 25.73
CA GLN A 548 -8.09 6.70 25.49
C GLN A 548 -8.94 7.97 25.42
N HIS A 549 -8.52 9.07 26.05
CA HIS A 549 -9.23 10.35 25.97
C HIS A 549 -9.14 10.97 24.57
N SER A 550 -7.93 11.11 24.02
CA SER A 550 -7.73 11.69 22.68
C SER A 550 -8.12 10.74 21.56
N PHE A 551 -8.09 9.43 21.79
CA PHE A 551 -8.51 8.42 20.81
C PHE A 551 -10.03 8.38 20.59
N ARG A 552 -10.85 8.95 21.49
CA ARG A 552 -12.31 9.06 21.32
C ARG A 552 -12.69 9.85 20.08
N ASP A 553 -12.02 10.97 19.87
CA ASP A 553 -12.31 11.91 18.79
C ASP A 553 -12.00 11.32 17.40
N PHE A 554 -11.17 10.27 17.35
CA PHE A 554 -10.90 9.51 16.13
C PHE A 554 -12.11 8.70 15.67
N PHE A 555 -12.95 8.24 16.61
CA PHE A 555 -14.20 7.53 16.31
C PHE A 555 -15.36 8.50 16.11
N CYS A 556 -15.64 9.36 17.09
CA CYS A 556 -16.74 10.34 17.08
C CYS A 556 -16.46 11.48 18.06
N ARG A 557 -16.92 12.69 17.72
CA ARG A 557 -16.90 13.87 18.60
C ARG A 557 -18.33 14.29 18.94
N PHE A 558 -18.59 14.54 20.22
CA PHE A 558 -19.88 15.02 20.70
C PHE A 558 -19.85 16.55 20.86
N LEU A 559 -20.64 17.27 20.07
CA LEU A 559 -20.83 18.71 20.24
C LEU A 559 -21.88 19.02 21.33
N ASN A 560 -21.73 20.15 22.01
CA ASN A 560 -22.50 20.51 23.21
C ASN A 560 -24.02 20.42 23.02
N LYS A 561 -24.70 19.94 24.07
CA LYS A 561 -26.16 19.73 24.21
C LYS A 561 -26.98 21.03 24.34
N SER A 562 -26.70 22.07 23.57
CA SER A 562 -27.43 23.36 23.69
C SER A 562 -28.66 23.48 22.79
N GLU A 563 -28.84 22.61 21.80
CA GLU A 563 -30.07 22.54 20.99
C GLU A 563 -30.39 21.06 20.73
N GLY A 564 -31.68 20.69 20.78
CA GLY A 564 -32.14 19.30 20.81
C GLY A 564 -31.55 18.41 19.71
N GLU A 565 -31.23 17.17 20.09
CA GLU A 565 -30.40 16.18 19.36
C GLU A 565 -28.92 16.60 19.23
N GLY A 566 -28.10 16.12 20.17
CA GLY A 566 -26.64 16.32 20.10
C GLY A 566 -26.10 15.78 18.78
N HIS A 567 -25.71 16.68 17.88
CA HIS A 567 -25.16 16.33 16.58
C HIS A 567 -23.84 15.58 16.81
N VAL A 568 -23.79 14.31 16.40
CA VAL A 568 -22.58 13.49 16.46
C VAL A 568 -21.79 13.75 15.17
N GLU A 569 -20.54 14.19 15.32
CA GLU A 569 -19.61 14.25 14.18
C GLU A 569 -18.79 12.97 14.17
N TYR A 570 -18.91 12.19 13.09
CA TYR A 570 -18.10 10.99 12.90
C TYR A 570 -16.64 11.39 12.66
N GLY A 571 -15.73 10.71 13.37
CA GLY A 571 -14.30 10.90 13.21
C GLY A 571 -13.75 10.18 11.97
N PRO A 572 -12.44 10.34 11.70
CA PRO A 572 -11.81 9.81 10.49
C PRO A 572 -11.92 8.28 10.33
N PHE A 573 -12.10 7.55 11.43
CA PHE A 573 -12.24 6.08 11.43
C PHE A 573 -13.25 5.58 10.40
N VAL A 574 -14.42 6.22 10.26
CA VAL A 574 -15.50 5.75 9.37
C VAL A 574 -15.14 5.81 7.89
N VAL A 575 -14.27 6.76 7.51
CA VAL A 575 -13.90 7.03 6.10
C VAL A 575 -12.62 6.29 5.70
N LEU A 576 -11.77 5.93 6.68
CA LEU A 576 -10.50 5.28 6.41
C LEU A 576 -10.66 3.86 5.82
N PRO A 577 -9.65 3.35 5.08
CA PRO A 577 -9.66 1.99 4.55
C PRO A 577 -9.77 0.93 5.66
N ILE A 578 -10.31 -0.24 5.30
CA ILE A 578 -10.56 -1.36 6.23
C ILE A 578 -9.28 -1.77 6.96
N GLU A 579 -8.11 -1.73 6.32
CA GLU A 579 -6.85 -2.07 6.97
C GLU A 579 -6.51 -1.12 8.13
N CYS A 580 -6.85 0.17 8.01
CA CYS A 580 -6.67 1.13 9.10
C CYS A 580 -7.71 0.90 10.20
N GLN A 581 -8.96 0.65 9.82
CA GLN A 581 -10.04 0.36 10.78
C GLN A 581 -9.72 -0.89 11.62
N GLU A 582 -9.21 -1.95 11.00
CA GLU A 582 -8.79 -3.18 11.66
C GLU A 582 -7.68 -2.93 12.68
N LEU A 583 -6.63 -2.18 12.30
CA LEU A 583 -5.53 -1.84 13.21
C LEU A 583 -6.04 -1.04 14.41
N ALA A 584 -6.89 -0.04 14.18
CA ALA A 584 -7.48 0.78 15.24
C ALA A 584 -8.33 -0.05 16.21
N ILE A 585 -9.14 -0.97 15.69
CA ILE A 585 -9.95 -1.89 16.50
C ILE A 585 -9.05 -2.84 17.30
N CYS A 586 -8.00 -3.39 16.67
CA CYS A 586 -7.05 -4.27 17.36
C CYS A 586 -6.30 -3.54 18.49
N SER A 587 -5.99 -2.26 18.33
CA SER A 587 -5.38 -1.45 19.40
C SER A 587 -6.26 -1.37 20.66
N LEU A 588 -7.60 -1.41 20.53
CA LEU A 588 -8.53 -1.38 21.67
C LEU A 588 -8.33 -2.56 22.63
N TYR A 589 -7.86 -3.71 22.14
CA TYR A 589 -7.65 -4.92 22.97
C TYR A 589 -6.58 -4.70 24.05
N TYR A 590 -5.58 -3.87 23.77
CA TYR A 590 -4.39 -3.72 24.61
C TYR A 590 -4.51 -2.68 25.72
N PHE A 591 -5.63 -1.94 25.80
CA PHE A 591 -5.91 -1.10 26.98
C PHE A 591 -6.16 -1.99 28.20
N SER A 592 -5.61 -1.60 29.36
CA SER A 592 -5.81 -2.37 30.61
C SER A 592 -7.26 -2.36 31.06
N LYS A 593 -7.95 -1.24 30.82
CA LYS A 593 -9.38 -1.07 31.03
C LYS A 593 -9.97 -0.09 30.02
N LEU A 594 -10.95 -0.53 29.24
CA LEU A 594 -11.69 0.33 28.31
C LEU A 594 -12.62 1.28 29.07
N ASP A 595 -12.50 2.59 28.83
CA ASP A 595 -13.40 3.59 29.42
C ASP A 595 -14.78 3.60 28.75
N SER A 596 -15.81 3.75 29.57
CA SER A 596 -17.22 3.92 29.19
C SER A 596 -17.45 4.99 28.12
N LEU A 597 -16.71 6.11 28.16
CA LEU A 597 -16.81 7.18 27.18
C LEU A 597 -16.21 6.81 25.82
N LEU A 598 -15.14 6.00 25.81
CA LEU A 598 -14.56 5.44 24.58
C LEU A 598 -15.50 4.41 23.95
N LEU A 599 -16.07 3.53 24.77
CA LEU A 599 -17.08 2.56 24.35
C LEU A 599 -18.33 3.25 23.79
N SER A 600 -18.76 4.35 24.40
CA SER A 600 -19.85 5.19 23.89
C SER A 600 -19.50 5.74 22.50
N SER A 601 -18.34 6.39 22.34
CA SER A 601 -17.88 6.93 21.04
C SER A 601 -17.85 5.84 19.96
N LEU A 602 -17.33 4.66 20.29
CA LEU A 602 -17.30 3.50 19.40
C LEU A 602 -18.70 2.99 19.04
N ALA A 603 -19.63 2.96 20.00
CA ALA A 603 -21.02 2.55 19.76
C ALA A 603 -21.73 3.49 18.79
N TYR A 604 -21.57 4.81 18.97
CA TYR A 604 -22.14 5.80 18.04
C TYR A 604 -21.52 5.70 16.65
N CYS A 605 -20.21 5.43 16.58
CA CYS A 605 -19.51 5.18 15.32
C CYS A 605 -20.10 3.98 14.54
N CYS A 606 -20.54 2.93 15.24
CA CYS A 606 -21.18 1.77 14.63
C CYS A 606 -22.55 2.09 13.98
N PHE A 607 -23.14 3.26 14.25
CA PHE A 607 -24.38 3.70 13.62
C PHE A 607 -24.16 4.45 12.30
N GLY A 608 -22.92 4.69 11.88
CA GLY A 608 -22.62 5.37 10.62
C GLY A 608 -22.98 4.50 9.41
N ASP A 609 -23.71 5.06 8.44
CA ASP A 609 -24.20 4.34 7.25
C ASP A 609 -23.08 3.83 6.31
N HIS A 610 -21.85 4.29 6.51
CA HIS A 610 -20.70 4.02 5.64
C HIS A 610 -19.76 2.91 6.14
N LEU A 611 -20.01 2.35 7.34
CA LEU A 611 -19.11 1.34 7.91
C LEU A 611 -19.38 -0.06 7.34
N ASP A 612 -18.32 -0.76 6.94
CA ASP A 612 -18.44 -2.10 6.37
C ASP A 612 -18.94 -3.12 7.42
N PRO A 613 -19.86 -4.05 7.04
CA PRO A 613 -20.35 -5.10 7.93
C PRO A 613 -19.27 -5.91 8.65
N PHE A 614 -18.13 -6.16 8.00
CA PHE A 614 -16.99 -6.87 8.57
C PHE A 614 -16.45 -6.14 9.80
N VAL A 615 -16.28 -4.82 9.69
CA VAL A 615 -15.72 -3.96 10.74
C VAL A 615 -16.63 -3.92 11.96
N LEU A 616 -17.94 -3.85 11.76
CA LEU A 616 -18.94 -3.93 12.83
C LEU A 616 -18.84 -5.25 13.62
N LEU A 617 -18.72 -6.38 12.91
CA LEU A 617 -18.58 -7.68 13.55
C LEU A 617 -17.24 -7.81 14.28
N ARG A 618 -16.18 -7.22 13.73
CA ARG A 618 -14.86 -7.19 14.36
C ARG A 618 -14.84 -6.40 15.66
N VAL A 619 -15.55 -5.27 15.72
CA VAL A 619 -15.72 -4.50 16.97
C VAL A 619 -16.32 -5.38 18.07
N ILE A 620 -17.38 -6.13 17.76
CA ILE A 620 -18.03 -7.04 18.72
C ILE A 620 -17.06 -8.12 19.19
N GLU A 621 -16.28 -8.70 18.28
CA GLU A 621 -15.30 -9.74 18.58
C GLU A 621 -14.16 -9.25 19.49
N ILE A 622 -13.59 -8.07 19.20
CA ILE A 622 -12.54 -7.49 20.04
C ILE A 622 -13.09 -7.11 21.41
N LEU A 623 -14.26 -6.48 21.52
CA LEU A 623 -14.86 -6.16 22.82
C LEU A 623 -15.12 -7.42 23.66
N GLN A 624 -15.59 -8.49 23.04
CA GLN A 624 -15.76 -9.78 23.72
C GLN A 624 -14.41 -10.36 24.18
N SER A 625 -13.36 -10.22 23.37
CA SER A 625 -12.02 -10.68 23.72
C SER A 625 -11.41 -9.85 24.85
N SER A 626 -11.58 -8.53 24.82
CA SER A 626 -11.19 -7.61 25.89
C SER A 626 -11.91 -7.94 27.20
N TYR A 627 -13.20 -8.26 27.16
CA TYR A 627 -13.93 -8.74 28.33
C TYR A 627 -13.37 -10.04 28.88
N LYS A 628 -13.09 -11.03 28.03
CA LYS A 628 -12.48 -12.32 28.45
C LYS A 628 -11.10 -12.13 29.08
N ALA A 629 -10.33 -11.14 28.63
CA ALA A 629 -9.06 -10.75 29.21
C ALA A 629 -9.18 -9.94 30.51
N GLY A 630 -10.40 -9.52 30.89
CA GLY A 630 -10.65 -8.72 32.09
C GLY A 630 -10.51 -7.21 31.90
N HIS A 631 -10.36 -6.72 30.66
CA HIS A 631 -10.13 -5.31 30.33
C HIS A 631 -11.44 -4.50 30.21
N THR A 632 -12.61 -5.11 30.41
CA THR A 632 -13.90 -4.43 30.29
C THR A 632 -14.85 -4.93 31.37
N GLN A 633 -15.59 -4.03 32.01
CA GLN A 633 -16.61 -4.45 32.97
C GLN A 633 -17.82 -5.04 32.25
N ILE A 634 -18.44 -6.05 32.85
CA ILE A 634 -19.63 -6.71 32.29
C ILE A 634 -20.77 -5.70 32.03
N SER A 635 -20.94 -4.69 32.90
CA SER A 635 -21.94 -3.64 32.77
C SER A 635 -21.72 -2.78 31.51
N ASP A 636 -20.47 -2.44 31.22
CA ASP A 636 -20.12 -1.58 30.08
C ASP A 636 -20.27 -2.35 28.76
N LEU A 637 -19.85 -3.62 28.74
CA LEU A 637 -20.06 -4.52 27.60
C LEU A 637 -21.55 -4.72 27.29
N ILE A 638 -22.34 -5.00 28.33
CA ILE A 638 -23.80 -5.13 28.23
C ILE A 638 -24.41 -3.83 27.70
N SER A 639 -24.02 -2.69 28.26
CA SER A 639 -24.51 -1.37 27.85
C SER A 639 -24.20 -1.12 26.36
N PHE A 640 -22.98 -1.46 25.92
CA PHE A 640 -22.59 -1.36 24.52
C PHE A 640 -23.47 -2.23 23.61
N PHE A 641 -23.63 -3.52 23.94
CA PHE A 641 -24.45 -4.43 23.13
C PHE A 641 -25.92 -4.04 23.09
N VAL A 642 -26.51 -3.63 24.22
CA VAL A 642 -27.91 -3.17 24.24
C VAL A 642 -28.05 -1.89 23.43
N THR A 643 -27.14 -0.93 23.58
CA THR A 643 -27.14 0.33 22.79
C THR A 643 -27.03 0.04 21.30
N LEU A 644 -26.14 -0.87 20.91
CA LEU A 644 -25.96 -1.30 19.52
C LEU A 644 -27.26 -1.91 18.96
N LEU A 645 -27.89 -2.84 19.68
CA LEU A 645 -29.14 -3.45 19.22
C LEU A 645 -30.32 -2.47 19.22
N ALA A 646 -30.38 -1.57 20.22
CA ALA A 646 -31.49 -0.63 20.38
C ALA A 646 -31.52 0.46 19.31
N ARG A 647 -30.36 1.01 18.95
CA ARG A 647 -30.27 2.26 18.19
C ARG A 647 -29.70 2.12 16.79
N PHE A 648 -29.24 0.93 16.39
CA PHE A 648 -28.79 0.69 15.02
C PHE A 648 -29.92 0.93 14.02
N ARG A 649 -29.64 1.74 12.98
CA ARG A 649 -30.62 2.07 11.94
C ARG A 649 -30.74 0.92 10.97
N VAL A 650 -31.92 0.30 10.91
CA VAL A 650 -32.20 -0.82 10.00
C VAL A 650 -32.97 -0.29 8.79
N TYR A 651 -32.41 -0.50 7.59
CA TYR A 651 -33.08 -0.27 6.32
C TYR A 651 -33.61 -1.63 5.82
N PRO A 652 -34.90 -1.92 6.02
CA PRO A 652 -35.48 -3.19 5.60
C PRO A 652 -35.42 -3.32 4.07
N GLU A 653 -35.26 -4.55 3.59
CA GLU A 653 -35.49 -4.86 2.16
C GLU A 653 -36.94 -4.43 1.83
N ARG A 654 -37.12 -3.41 0.96
CA ARG A 654 -38.45 -2.84 0.67
C ARG A 654 -39.43 -3.96 0.29
N ARG A 655 -40.55 -4.03 1.03
CA ARG A 655 -41.62 -5.04 0.88
C ARG A 655 -42.62 -4.75 -0.24
N ASP A 656 -42.34 -3.77 -1.11
CA ASP A 656 -43.20 -3.42 -2.24
C ASP A 656 -42.57 -3.85 -3.58
N TYR A 657 -43.18 -4.86 -4.22
CA TYR A 657 -42.74 -5.40 -5.52
C TYR A 657 -42.90 -4.43 -6.71
N VAL A 658 -43.40 -3.20 -6.51
CA VAL A 658 -43.84 -2.30 -7.61
C VAL A 658 -42.79 -1.27 -8.03
N PHE A 659 -41.80 -0.94 -7.20
CA PHE A 659 -40.75 0.02 -7.57
C PHE A 659 -39.34 -0.47 -7.18
N ARG A 660 -38.81 -1.45 -7.91
CA ARG A 660 -37.37 -1.68 -7.96
C ARG A 660 -36.72 -0.62 -8.84
N THR A 661 -36.28 0.48 -8.26
CA THR A 661 -35.17 1.25 -8.83
C THR A 661 -33.87 0.56 -8.39
N LYS A 662 -32.99 0.20 -9.33
CA LYS A 662 -31.64 -0.32 -9.03
C LYS A 662 -30.95 0.60 -8.02
N GLY A 663 -30.66 0.10 -6.81
CA GLY A 663 -29.80 0.81 -5.85
C GLY A 663 -30.18 0.77 -4.35
N ASP A 664 -31.26 0.10 -3.93
CA ASP A 664 -31.61 0.06 -2.49
C ASP A 664 -30.70 -0.92 -1.72
N ASN A 665 -29.68 -0.39 -1.04
CA ASN A 665 -28.76 -1.15 -0.17
C ASN A 665 -29.44 -1.45 1.19
N SER A 666 -30.15 -2.57 1.29
CA SER A 666 -30.66 -3.05 2.59
C SER A 666 -29.52 -3.51 3.51
N ASN A 667 -29.51 -3.10 4.77
CA ASN A 667 -28.54 -3.57 5.78
C ASN A 667 -29.12 -4.65 6.72
N PHE A 668 -30.31 -5.18 6.42
CA PHE A 668 -31.00 -6.17 7.24
C PHE A 668 -30.16 -7.44 7.52
N LYS A 669 -29.43 -7.95 6.52
CA LYS A 669 -28.53 -9.10 6.69
C LYS A 669 -27.41 -8.82 7.68
N THR A 670 -26.83 -7.62 7.61
CA THR A 670 -25.81 -7.15 8.55
C THR A 670 -26.37 -7.07 9.97
N TYR A 671 -27.55 -6.45 10.14
CA TYR A 671 -28.18 -6.34 11.45
C TYR A 671 -28.54 -7.71 12.07
N LYS A 672 -28.99 -8.67 11.24
CA LYS A 672 -29.20 -10.06 11.65
C LYS A 672 -27.90 -10.74 12.11
N ALA A 673 -26.78 -10.49 11.41
CA ALA A 673 -25.47 -10.99 11.81
C ALA A 673 -25.03 -10.37 13.15
N ILE A 674 -25.16 -9.05 13.32
CA ILE A 674 -24.89 -8.34 14.57
C ILE A 674 -25.70 -8.95 15.72
N THR A 675 -27.01 -9.13 15.54
CA THR A 675 -27.90 -9.73 16.55
C THR A 675 -27.43 -11.13 16.95
N SER A 676 -27.03 -11.95 15.97
CA SER A 676 -26.55 -13.31 16.22
C SER A 676 -25.21 -13.33 16.95
N SER A 677 -24.28 -12.44 16.57
CA SER A 677 -22.98 -12.29 17.24
C SER A 677 -23.14 -11.81 18.67
N VAL A 678 -23.96 -10.78 18.93
CA VAL A 678 -24.26 -10.30 20.28
C VAL A 678 -24.87 -11.42 21.14
N CYS A 679 -25.85 -12.16 20.59
CA CYS A 679 -26.44 -13.32 21.28
C CYS A 679 -25.36 -14.36 21.65
N SER A 680 -24.49 -14.72 20.71
CA SER A 680 -23.40 -15.65 20.95
C SER A 680 -22.43 -15.13 22.02
N CYS A 681 -22.09 -13.83 21.99
CA CYS A 681 -21.23 -13.20 23.00
C CYS A 681 -21.87 -13.28 24.39
N LEU A 682 -23.14 -12.91 24.53
CA LEU A 682 -23.86 -12.92 25.81
C LEU A 682 -23.94 -14.34 26.41
N SER A 683 -24.16 -15.38 25.60
CA SER A 683 -24.17 -16.78 26.07
C SER A 683 -22.79 -17.28 26.56
N GLN A 684 -21.70 -16.58 26.24
CA GLN A 684 -20.35 -16.94 26.66
C GLN A 684 -19.87 -16.20 27.91
N ILE A 685 -20.64 -15.22 28.42
CA ILE A 685 -20.25 -14.34 29.54
C ILE A 685 -20.37 -15.06 30.90
N GLY A 686 -21.25 -16.04 31.05
CA GLY A 686 -21.45 -16.76 32.32
C GLY A 686 -22.82 -17.43 32.43
N ASP A 687 -23.38 -17.47 33.64
CA ASP A 687 -24.73 -17.99 33.89
C ASP A 687 -25.78 -17.05 33.28
N ASP A 688 -26.54 -17.57 32.30
CA ASP A 688 -27.61 -16.86 31.61
C ASP A 688 -28.60 -16.17 32.56
N THR A 689 -28.87 -16.77 33.73
CA THR A 689 -29.84 -16.22 34.70
C THR A 689 -29.33 -14.95 35.37
N LEU A 690 -28.03 -14.87 35.69
CA LEU A 690 -27.42 -13.68 36.27
C LEU A 690 -27.30 -12.57 35.22
N VAL A 691 -26.88 -12.94 34.01
CA VAL A 691 -26.80 -12.00 32.88
C VAL A 691 -28.18 -11.42 32.57
N LEU A 692 -29.24 -12.23 32.61
CA LEU A 692 -30.62 -11.79 32.46
C LEU A 692 -31.06 -10.82 33.57
N GLN A 693 -30.69 -11.08 34.83
CA GLN A 693 -31.01 -10.17 35.95
C GLN A 693 -30.41 -8.78 35.77
N MET A 694 -29.20 -8.69 35.20
CA MET A 694 -28.54 -7.41 34.91
C MET A 694 -29.15 -6.70 33.70
N LEU A 695 -29.55 -7.45 32.67
CA LEU A 695 -30.05 -6.93 31.39
C LEU A 695 -31.53 -6.55 31.38
N GLN A 696 -32.37 -7.29 32.11
CA GLN A 696 -33.84 -7.24 31.96
C GLN A 696 -34.39 -5.81 32.06
N ASN A 697 -33.93 -5.01 33.03
CA ASN A 697 -34.46 -3.68 33.26
C ASN A 697 -33.96 -2.69 32.18
N VAL A 698 -32.73 -2.87 31.70
CA VAL A 698 -32.13 -2.04 30.64
C VAL A 698 -32.85 -2.29 29.31
N ILE A 699 -33.08 -3.56 28.96
CA ILE A 699 -33.82 -3.95 27.77
C ILE A 699 -35.26 -3.42 27.85
N LEU A 700 -35.97 -3.66 28.95
CA LEU A 700 -37.34 -3.17 29.12
C LEU A 700 -37.44 -1.64 29.04
N HIS A 701 -36.45 -0.92 29.58
CA HIS A 701 -36.36 0.54 29.45
C HIS A 701 -36.22 0.97 27.98
N GLU A 702 -35.26 0.41 27.23
CA GLU A 702 -35.10 0.77 25.81
C GLU A 702 -36.32 0.36 24.97
N MET A 703 -36.96 -0.78 25.26
CA MET A 703 -38.20 -1.20 24.58
C MET A 703 -39.37 -0.26 24.86
N SER A 704 -39.43 0.35 26.06
CA SER A 704 -40.46 1.33 26.40
C SER A 704 -40.38 2.61 25.55
N GLN A 705 -39.20 2.90 24.98
CA GLN A 705 -38.98 4.00 24.02
C GLN A 705 -39.52 3.69 22.61
N LYS A 706 -40.19 2.53 22.43
CA LYS A 706 -40.81 2.09 21.17
C LYS A 706 -39.81 2.03 19.99
N PRO A 707 -38.74 1.23 20.09
CA PRO A 707 -37.78 1.11 19.01
C PRO A 707 -38.41 0.45 17.76
N PRO A 708 -37.82 0.61 16.57
CA PRO A 708 -38.31 -0.02 15.34
C PRO A 708 -38.51 -1.53 15.47
N LEU A 709 -39.32 -2.11 14.58
CA LEU A 709 -39.70 -3.52 14.62
C LEU A 709 -38.50 -4.47 14.70
N ASP A 710 -37.47 -4.23 13.88
CA ASP A 710 -36.25 -5.05 13.83
C ASP A 710 -35.49 -5.03 15.16
N ASN A 711 -35.37 -3.84 15.77
CA ASN A 711 -34.68 -3.61 17.03
C ASN A 711 -35.43 -4.26 18.19
N SER A 712 -36.76 -4.13 18.21
CA SER A 712 -37.62 -4.86 19.14
C SER A 712 -37.44 -6.38 19.01
N CYS A 713 -37.36 -6.90 17.78
CA CYS A 713 -37.13 -8.33 17.52
C CYS A 713 -35.78 -8.81 18.07
N ALA A 714 -34.71 -8.03 17.86
CA ALA A 714 -33.39 -8.35 18.39
C ALA A 714 -33.37 -8.39 19.92
N MET A 715 -34.05 -7.46 20.60
CA MET A 715 -34.20 -7.47 22.05
C MET A 715 -34.97 -8.70 22.55
N PHE A 716 -36.07 -9.08 21.89
CA PHE A 716 -36.79 -10.31 22.23
C PHE A 716 -35.95 -11.56 22.02
N ARG A 717 -35.05 -11.58 21.02
CA ARG A 717 -34.10 -12.68 20.82
C ARG A 717 -33.12 -12.81 21.96
N VAL A 718 -32.56 -11.69 22.44
CA VAL A 718 -31.68 -11.67 23.61
C VAL A 718 -32.40 -12.19 24.85
N LEU A 719 -33.63 -11.71 25.12
CA LEU A 719 -34.43 -12.20 26.25
C LEU A 719 -34.76 -13.69 26.12
N ALA A 720 -35.19 -14.14 24.94
CA ALA A 720 -35.54 -15.54 24.69
C ALA A 720 -34.35 -16.49 24.84
N LEU A 721 -33.15 -16.03 24.50
CA LEU A 721 -31.89 -16.76 24.69
C LEU A 721 -31.58 -16.91 26.19
N LEU A 722 -31.55 -15.79 26.92
CA LEU A 722 -31.08 -15.75 28.31
C LEU A 722 -32.08 -16.29 29.34
N ASP A 723 -33.38 -16.36 29.02
CA ASP A 723 -34.39 -16.96 29.90
C ASP A 723 -34.27 -18.49 29.91
N SER A 724 -33.18 -19.02 30.44
CA SER A 724 -32.83 -20.45 30.42
C SER A 724 -33.68 -21.30 31.38
N ARG A 725 -34.20 -20.70 32.45
CA ARG A 725 -35.15 -21.33 33.38
C ARG A 725 -36.51 -20.64 33.28
N PRO A 726 -37.61 -21.40 33.10
CA PRO A 726 -38.94 -20.82 33.09
C PRO A 726 -39.14 -20.06 34.41
N THR A 727 -39.42 -18.74 34.34
CA THR A 727 -39.72 -17.82 35.47
C THR A 727 -38.56 -17.13 36.22
N SER A 728 -37.48 -16.74 35.55
CA SER A 728 -36.44 -15.87 36.16
C SER A 728 -36.83 -14.37 36.24
N LEU A 729 -37.82 -13.94 35.44
CA LEU A 729 -38.33 -12.57 35.39
C LEU A 729 -39.30 -12.26 36.54
N SER A 730 -39.22 -11.07 37.14
CA SER A 730 -40.13 -10.61 38.19
C SER A 730 -41.58 -10.45 37.69
N GLU A 731 -42.58 -10.58 38.56
CA GLU A 731 -44.00 -10.46 38.15
C GLU A 731 -44.32 -9.10 37.50
N ASN A 732 -43.72 -8.01 38.00
CA ASN A 732 -43.84 -6.68 37.39
C ASN A 732 -43.23 -6.62 35.98
N ASN A 733 -42.07 -7.27 35.79
CA ASN A 733 -41.41 -7.34 34.48
C ASN A 733 -42.19 -8.19 33.49
N ILE A 734 -42.88 -9.25 33.95
CA ILE A 734 -43.75 -10.09 33.11
C ILE A 734 -44.93 -9.26 32.55
N ILE A 735 -45.56 -8.42 33.37
CA ILE A 735 -46.68 -7.56 32.92
C ILE A 735 -46.19 -6.51 31.92
N ASN A 736 -45.07 -5.83 32.22
CA ASN A 736 -44.49 -4.84 31.31
C ASN A 736 -44.07 -5.47 29.97
N LEU A 737 -43.45 -6.65 30.02
CA LEU A 737 -43.07 -7.43 28.84
C LEU A 737 -44.31 -7.84 28.03
N ALA A 738 -45.37 -8.31 28.69
CA ALA A 738 -46.62 -8.69 28.03
C ALA A 738 -47.23 -7.53 27.23
N ASN A 739 -47.29 -6.33 27.83
CA ASN A 739 -47.80 -5.12 27.17
C ASN A 739 -46.98 -4.76 25.91
N LEU A 740 -45.65 -4.80 26.01
CA LEU A 740 -44.75 -4.51 24.89
C LEU A 740 -44.85 -5.57 23.78
N MET A 741 -44.94 -6.86 24.15
CA MET A 741 -45.05 -7.97 23.21
C MET A 741 -46.37 -7.98 22.44
N VAL A 742 -47.50 -7.66 23.09
CA VAL A 742 -48.81 -7.56 22.42
C VAL A 742 -48.77 -6.49 21.34
N ASN A 743 -48.25 -5.30 21.67
CA ASN A 743 -48.12 -4.19 20.73
C ASN A 743 -47.21 -4.55 19.55
N TYR A 744 -46.08 -5.20 19.81
CA TYR A 744 -45.16 -5.69 18.78
C TYR A 744 -45.80 -6.74 17.85
N LEU A 745 -46.46 -7.75 18.42
CA LEU A 745 -47.07 -8.85 17.64
C LEU A 745 -48.23 -8.37 16.77
N ILE A 746 -49.10 -7.50 17.32
CA ILE A 746 -50.21 -6.91 16.59
C ILE A 746 -49.68 -5.98 15.49
N GLY A 747 -48.72 -5.11 15.81
CA GLY A 747 -48.09 -4.22 14.83
C GLY A 747 -47.40 -4.97 13.69
N PHE A 748 -46.70 -6.06 13.99
CA PHE A 748 -46.10 -6.94 13.00
C PHE A 748 -47.15 -7.60 12.10
N ALA A 749 -48.16 -8.24 12.69
CA ALA A 749 -49.18 -8.98 11.95
C ALA A 749 -50.04 -8.07 11.06
N TYR A 750 -50.24 -6.81 11.46
CA TYR A 750 -50.94 -5.82 10.65
C TYR A 750 -50.17 -5.51 9.34
N ASN A 751 -48.84 -5.42 9.41
CA ASN A 751 -47.96 -5.11 8.27
C ASN A 751 -47.84 -6.25 7.24
N ILE A 752 -48.49 -7.40 7.46
CA ILE A 752 -48.51 -8.51 6.50
C ILE A 752 -49.65 -8.28 5.50
N PRO A 753 -49.36 -8.25 4.18
CA PRO A 753 -50.34 -7.92 3.15
C PRO A 753 -51.54 -8.88 3.16
N GLU A 754 -52.72 -8.31 2.93
CA GLU A 754 -53.95 -9.09 2.73
C GLU A 754 -53.84 -9.85 1.41
N LYS A 755 -53.98 -11.19 1.48
CA LYS A 755 -53.93 -12.09 0.33
C LYS A 755 -54.73 -11.53 -0.85
N LYS A 756 -54.03 -11.07 -1.89
CA LYS A 756 -54.51 -11.11 -3.28
C LYS A 756 -53.63 -12.14 -3.97
N ASP A 757 -54.28 -13.07 -4.65
CA ASP A 757 -53.71 -14.28 -5.25
C ASP A 757 -52.27 -14.09 -5.75
N VAL A 758 -51.36 -14.97 -5.28
CA VAL A 758 -50.20 -15.58 -5.96
C VAL A 758 -49.30 -16.20 -4.88
N CYS A 759 -48.79 -17.40 -5.20
CA CYS A 759 -47.80 -18.23 -4.50
C CYS A 759 -47.16 -17.62 -3.24
N ILE A 760 -47.33 -18.26 -2.08
CA ILE A 760 -46.62 -17.87 -0.85
C ILE A 760 -45.12 -17.94 -1.14
N ASP A 761 -44.49 -16.78 -1.22
CA ASP A 761 -43.05 -16.67 -1.40
C ASP A 761 -42.35 -17.30 -0.19
N SER A 762 -41.36 -18.16 -0.43
CA SER A 762 -40.55 -18.80 0.63
C SER A 762 -39.97 -17.74 1.58
N ASP A 763 -39.69 -16.56 1.05
CA ASP A 763 -39.12 -15.42 1.76
C ASP A 763 -40.10 -14.82 2.79
N LEU A 764 -41.41 -14.76 2.51
CA LEU A 764 -42.41 -14.29 3.47
C LEU A 764 -42.56 -15.24 4.66
N ILE A 765 -42.47 -16.55 4.43
CA ILE A 765 -42.48 -17.57 5.49
C ILE A 765 -41.24 -17.42 6.37
N SER A 766 -40.06 -17.27 5.77
CA SER A 766 -38.80 -17.11 6.51
C SER A 766 -38.80 -15.83 7.36
N THR A 767 -39.35 -14.74 6.83
CA THR A 767 -39.49 -13.44 7.49
C THR A 767 -40.48 -13.54 8.65
N THR A 768 -41.63 -14.16 8.43
CA THR A 768 -42.65 -14.38 9.49
C THR A 768 -42.10 -15.20 10.64
N LYS A 769 -41.33 -16.26 10.34
CA LYS A 769 -40.63 -17.04 11.35
C LYS A 769 -39.59 -16.21 12.11
N TYR A 770 -38.86 -15.33 11.43
CA TYR A 770 -37.87 -14.47 12.08
C TYR A 770 -38.46 -13.58 13.17
N TYR A 771 -39.59 -12.91 12.92
CA TYR A 771 -40.18 -11.99 13.91
C TYR A 771 -40.98 -12.69 15.02
N LEU A 772 -41.57 -13.86 14.75
CA LEU A 772 -42.46 -14.54 15.71
C LEU A 772 -41.75 -15.53 16.64
N ILE A 773 -40.72 -16.25 16.16
CA ILE A 773 -40.02 -17.29 16.93
C ILE A 773 -39.54 -16.82 18.32
N PRO A 774 -38.93 -15.63 18.47
CA PRO A 774 -38.45 -15.19 19.79
C PRO A 774 -39.57 -15.10 20.83
N CYS A 775 -40.73 -14.59 20.41
CA CYS A 775 -41.92 -14.51 21.26
C CYS A 775 -42.46 -15.90 21.60
N PHE A 776 -42.50 -16.81 20.63
CA PHE A 776 -43.00 -18.18 20.83
C PHE A 776 -42.12 -18.97 21.80
N VAL A 777 -40.80 -18.77 21.75
CA VAL A 777 -39.88 -19.37 22.72
C VAL A 777 -40.19 -18.88 24.14
N LEU A 778 -40.44 -17.58 24.33
CA LEU A 778 -40.84 -17.03 25.63
C LEU A 778 -42.19 -17.56 26.11
N PHE A 779 -43.16 -17.75 25.22
CA PHE A 779 -44.49 -18.29 25.56
C PHE A 779 -44.42 -19.77 25.97
N ALA A 780 -43.60 -20.56 25.28
CA ALA A 780 -43.37 -21.96 25.64
C ALA A 780 -42.70 -22.08 27.02
N LYS A 781 -41.88 -21.10 27.40
CA LYS A 781 -41.19 -21.04 28.69
C LYS A 781 -42.07 -20.49 29.83
N SER A 782 -43.03 -19.60 29.57
CA SER A 782 -43.86 -18.99 30.62
C SER A 782 -45.35 -18.99 30.29
N ASN A 783 -46.09 -19.92 30.91
CA ASN A 783 -47.56 -19.94 30.82
C ASN A 783 -48.20 -18.69 31.44
N LYS A 784 -47.60 -18.09 32.48
CA LYS A 784 -48.08 -16.83 33.08
C LYS A 784 -48.02 -15.69 32.06
N LEU A 785 -46.90 -15.55 31.35
CA LEU A 785 -46.72 -14.55 30.29
C LEU A 785 -47.72 -14.77 29.15
N LEU A 786 -47.87 -16.01 28.69
CA LEU A 786 -48.82 -16.35 27.63
C LEU A 786 -50.27 -16.01 28.02
N LYS A 787 -50.71 -16.37 29.24
CA LYS A 787 -52.05 -16.01 29.74
C LYS A 787 -52.26 -14.50 29.80
N CYS A 788 -51.27 -13.75 30.29
CA CYS A 788 -51.33 -12.29 30.34
C CYS A 788 -51.50 -11.69 28.94
N ILE A 789 -50.72 -12.17 27.97
CA ILE A 789 -50.78 -11.73 26.56
C ILE A 789 -52.13 -12.05 25.92
N LEU A 790 -52.67 -13.26 26.12
CA LEU A 790 -53.97 -13.63 25.58
C LEU A 790 -55.11 -12.80 26.19
N ASN A 791 -55.06 -12.52 27.49
CA ASN A 791 -56.02 -11.63 28.14
C ASN A 791 -55.91 -10.19 27.62
N LEU A 792 -54.68 -9.67 27.43
CA LEU A 792 -54.46 -8.35 26.84
C LEU A 792 -54.92 -8.27 25.38
N MET A 793 -54.75 -9.34 24.59
CA MET A 793 -55.32 -9.43 23.24
C MET A 793 -56.85 -9.44 23.26
N GLY A 794 -57.47 -10.12 24.24
CA GLY A 794 -58.93 -10.09 24.42
C GLY A 794 -59.44 -8.72 24.83
N ALA A 795 -58.74 -8.06 25.75
CA ALA A 795 -59.06 -6.72 26.24
C ALA A 795 -58.87 -5.65 25.14
N SER A 796 -57.84 -5.73 24.31
CA SER A 796 -57.61 -4.78 23.22
C SER A 796 -58.66 -4.84 22.10
N VAL A 797 -59.38 -5.97 21.99
CA VAL A 797 -60.54 -6.12 21.11
C VAL A 797 -61.81 -5.52 21.75
N ALA A 798 -61.93 -5.58 23.08
CA ALA A 798 -63.10 -5.11 23.83
C ALA A 798 -63.05 -3.60 24.15
N GLU A 799 -61.89 -3.06 24.49
CA GLU A 799 -61.68 -1.65 24.83
C GLU A 799 -61.23 -0.84 23.61
N TYR A 800 -62.16 -0.16 22.95
CA TYR A 800 -61.78 0.90 22.02
C TYR A 800 -61.30 2.13 22.80
N ARG A 801 -59.99 2.33 22.89
CA ARG A 801 -59.43 3.67 23.07
C ARG A 801 -58.85 4.15 21.74
N ALA A 802 -59.41 5.23 21.22
CA ALA A 802 -58.79 6.01 20.16
C ALA A 802 -57.32 6.33 20.55
N GLY A 803 -56.37 5.86 19.75
CA GLY A 803 -54.97 6.28 19.83
C GLY A 803 -53.99 5.32 20.50
N LEU A 804 -53.83 4.10 19.99
CA LEU A 804 -52.53 3.42 20.09
C LEU A 804 -51.61 3.95 18.97
N PRO A 805 -50.50 4.63 19.30
CA PRO A 805 -49.58 5.15 18.28
C PRO A 805 -48.88 4.00 17.58
N SER A 806 -48.84 4.05 16.24
CA SER A 806 -48.05 3.12 15.41
C SER A 806 -46.55 3.28 15.70
N PHE A 807 -45.78 2.21 15.50
CA PHE A 807 -44.32 2.17 15.74
C PHE A 807 -43.50 3.13 14.84
N ASP A 808 -44.14 3.86 13.91
CA ASP A 808 -43.43 4.66 12.92
C ASP A 808 -44.15 5.95 12.48
N GLY A 809 -45.26 6.35 13.14
CA GLY A 809 -46.02 7.56 12.75
C GLY A 809 -46.66 7.55 11.35
N VAL A 810 -46.38 6.54 10.52
CA VAL A 810 -46.80 6.43 9.11
C VAL A 810 -48.04 5.54 8.93
N ILE A 811 -48.42 4.74 9.93
CA ILE A 811 -49.56 3.80 9.83
C ILE A 811 -50.80 4.41 10.52
N PRO A 812 -51.98 4.46 9.84
CA PRO A 812 -53.21 4.96 10.44
C PRO A 812 -53.55 4.18 11.72
N ALA A 813 -54.23 4.86 12.66
CA ALA A 813 -54.81 4.19 13.82
C ALA A 813 -55.58 2.94 13.37
N PHE A 814 -55.20 1.79 13.91
CA PHE A 814 -55.70 0.48 13.52
C PHE A 814 -57.25 0.44 13.56
N ASP A 815 -57.87 -0.04 12.49
CA ASP A 815 -59.30 -0.32 12.47
C ASP A 815 -59.62 -1.60 13.28
N HIS A 816 -60.86 -1.69 13.76
CA HIS A 816 -61.34 -2.85 14.52
C HIS A 816 -61.18 -4.18 13.76
N SER A 817 -61.32 -4.14 12.44
CA SER A 817 -61.20 -5.33 11.59
C SER A 817 -59.76 -5.79 11.40
N GLY A 818 -58.82 -4.85 11.23
CA GLY A 818 -57.40 -5.12 11.14
C GLY A 818 -56.81 -5.64 12.45
N HIS A 819 -57.26 -5.14 13.59
CA HIS A 819 -56.91 -5.66 14.91
C HIS A 819 -57.34 -7.12 15.10
N ALA A 820 -58.61 -7.44 14.80
CA ALA A 820 -59.12 -8.80 14.91
C ALA A 820 -58.38 -9.77 13.98
N ARG A 821 -58.09 -9.32 12.74
CA ARG A 821 -57.27 -10.07 11.77
C ARG A 821 -55.85 -10.33 12.29
N ALA A 822 -55.19 -9.32 12.86
CA ALA A 822 -53.83 -9.44 13.38
C ALA A 822 -53.75 -10.45 14.53
N ILE A 823 -54.70 -10.39 15.48
CA ILE A 823 -54.77 -11.33 16.61
C ILE A 823 -55.04 -12.76 16.10
N SER A 824 -55.99 -12.93 15.20
CA SER A 824 -56.28 -14.24 14.59
C SER A 824 -55.06 -14.80 13.86
N PHE A 825 -54.35 -13.98 13.09
CA PHE A 825 -53.11 -14.36 12.42
C PHE A 825 -52.04 -14.87 13.39
N VAL A 826 -51.78 -14.14 14.48
CA VAL A 826 -50.80 -14.55 15.49
C VAL A 826 -51.19 -15.88 16.14
N LEU A 827 -52.47 -16.05 16.51
CA LEU A 827 -52.96 -17.30 17.10
C LEU A 827 -52.85 -18.50 16.14
N VAL A 828 -53.17 -18.32 14.86
CA VAL A 828 -52.98 -19.36 13.83
C VAL A 828 -51.51 -19.77 13.76
N ARG A 829 -50.58 -18.80 13.73
CA ARG A 829 -49.13 -19.08 13.70
C ARG A 829 -48.61 -19.73 14.97
N MET A 830 -49.15 -19.38 16.13
CA MET A 830 -48.83 -20.04 17.39
C MET A 830 -49.28 -21.52 17.37
N HIS A 831 -50.47 -21.81 16.82
CA HIS A 831 -50.96 -23.18 16.69
C HIS A 831 -50.17 -24.01 15.67
N GLU A 832 -49.59 -23.40 14.63
CA GLU A 832 -48.71 -24.10 13.70
C GLU A 832 -47.39 -24.57 14.37
N ASP A 833 -46.97 -23.95 15.48
CA ASP A 833 -45.79 -24.35 16.24
C ASP A 833 -46.13 -25.43 17.28
N VAL A 834 -45.66 -26.65 17.04
CA VAL A 834 -45.87 -27.82 17.91
C VAL A 834 -45.39 -27.58 19.34
N LYS A 835 -44.36 -26.74 19.55
CA LYS A 835 -43.84 -26.45 20.89
C LYS A 835 -44.85 -25.72 21.78
N LEU A 836 -45.78 -24.98 21.16
CA LEU A 836 -46.79 -24.19 21.87
C LEU A 836 -48.08 -24.94 22.15
N HIS A 837 -48.30 -26.13 21.58
CA HIS A 837 -49.55 -26.88 21.74
C HIS A 837 -49.91 -27.12 23.22
N LYS A 838 -48.92 -27.50 24.04
CA LYS A 838 -49.12 -27.71 25.48
C LYS A 838 -49.50 -26.40 26.19
N SER A 839 -48.78 -25.31 25.93
CA SER A 839 -49.05 -24.00 26.55
C SER A 839 -50.39 -23.41 26.10
N LEU A 840 -50.76 -23.56 24.82
CA LEU A 840 -52.07 -23.16 24.28
C LEU A 840 -53.22 -23.97 24.89
N SER A 841 -53.04 -25.27 25.08
CA SER A 841 -54.04 -26.13 25.74
C SER A 841 -54.33 -25.68 27.17
N ALA A 842 -53.31 -25.17 27.89
CA ALA A 842 -53.42 -24.63 29.23
C ALA A 842 -54.07 -23.24 29.31
N CYS A 843 -54.25 -22.56 28.16
CA CYS A 843 -54.84 -21.22 28.04
C CYS A 843 -56.20 -21.22 27.30
N LYS A 844 -56.95 -22.33 27.40
CA LYS A 844 -58.25 -22.50 26.74
C LYS A 844 -59.25 -21.40 27.10
N VAL A 845 -59.30 -21.00 28.37
CA VAL A 845 -60.25 -19.99 28.89
C VAL A 845 -59.98 -18.63 28.24
N GLU A 846 -58.72 -18.24 28.17
CA GLU A 846 -58.27 -16.98 27.60
C GLU A 846 -58.53 -16.93 26.08
N ILE A 847 -58.31 -18.04 25.36
CA ILE A 847 -58.62 -18.13 23.91
C ILE A 847 -60.13 -18.06 23.66
N MET A 848 -60.94 -18.70 24.52
CA MET A 848 -62.41 -18.60 24.46
C MET A 848 -62.89 -17.17 24.74
N HIS A 849 -62.22 -16.44 25.63
CA HIS A 849 -62.51 -15.03 25.90
C HIS A 849 -62.27 -14.15 24.65
N ILE A 850 -61.15 -14.32 23.94
CA ILE A 850 -60.88 -13.63 22.67
C ILE A 850 -61.98 -13.91 21.64
N LEU A 851 -62.40 -15.18 21.51
CA LEU A 851 -63.46 -15.58 20.59
C LEU A 851 -64.81 -14.91 20.95
N HIS A 852 -65.12 -14.78 22.23
CA HIS A 852 -66.29 -14.04 22.71
C HIS A 852 -66.18 -12.54 22.38
N CYS A 853 -65.00 -11.93 22.53
CA CYS A 853 -64.76 -10.53 22.15
C CYS A 853 -64.96 -10.29 20.65
N PHE A 854 -64.49 -11.19 19.77
CA PHE A 854 -64.76 -11.10 18.33
C PHE A 854 -66.25 -11.18 17.99
N ARG A 855 -66.98 -12.05 18.69
CA ARG A 855 -68.43 -12.18 18.50
C ARG A 855 -69.18 -10.93 18.99
N HIS A 856 -68.78 -10.39 20.13
CA HIS A 856 -69.34 -9.15 20.65
C HIS A 856 -69.11 -7.99 19.67
N LEU A 857 -67.88 -7.85 19.14
CA LEU A 857 -67.53 -6.87 18.12
C LEU A 857 -68.38 -7.01 16.84
N GLN A 858 -68.69 -8.24 16.42
CA GLN A 858 -69.57 -8.50 15.28
C GLN A 858 -71.05 -8.14 15.56
N SER A 859 -71.52 -8.39 16.78
CA SER A 859 -72.91 -8.13 17.18
C SER A 859 -73.20 -6.64 17.41
N ASN A 860 -72.16 -5.85 17.70
CA ASN A 860 -72.27 -4.41 17.91
C ASN A 860 -72.42 -3.69 16.56
N LYS A 861 -73.67 -3.37 16.19
CA LYS A 861 -74.04 -2.90 14.84
C LYS A 861 -73.54 -1.49 14.48
N VAL A 862 -73.02 -0.73 15.45
CA VAL A 862 -72.67 0.69 15.30
C VAL A 862 -71.16 0.83 15.10
N GLY A 863 -70.71 1.03 13.85
CA GLY A 863 -69.33 1.45 13.55
C GLY A 863 -68.54 0.67 12.49
N LEU A 864 -69.00 -0.52 12.06
CA LEU A 864 -68.26 -1.38 11.10
C LEU A 864 -68.94 -1.46 9.72
N SER A 865 -68.17 -1.26 8.65
CA SER A 865 -68.55 -1.50 7.26
C SER A 865 -68.76 -3.00 6.96
N LEU A 866 -69.45 -3.33 5.86
CA LEU A 866 -69.72 -4.72 5.46
C LEU A 866 -68.41 -5.52 5.25
N GLY A 867 -67.40 -4.90 4.64
CA GLY A 867 -66.09 -5.53 4.42
C GLY A 867 -65.33 -5.80 5.71
N GLU A 868 -65.38 -4.87 6.68
CA GLU A 868 -64.78 -5.05 8.00
C GLU A 868 -65.46 -6.17 8.79
N ARG A 869 -66.78 -6.29 8.71
CA ARG A 869 -67.53 -7.40 9.34
C ARG A 869 -67.13 -8.77 8.76
N GLN A 870 -66.94 -8.84 7.44
CA GLN A 870 -66.46 -10.07 6.79
C GLN A 870 -65.04 -10.44 7.26
N LYS A 871 -64.15 -9.45 7.43
CA LYS A 871 -62.79 -9.67 7.96
C LYS A 871 -62.82 -10.17 9.41
N VAL A 872 -63.66 -9.60 10.27
CA VAL A 872 -63.86 -10.07 11.66
C VAL A 872 -64.45 -11.48 11.68
N GLN A 873 -65.40 -11.80 10.79
CA GLN A 873 -65.96 -13.15 10.66
C GLN A 873 -64.89 -14.17 10.25
N LEU A 874 -64.05 -13.85 9.26
CA LEU A 874 -62.94 -14.72 8.86
C LEU A 874 -61.95 -14.94 10.00
N ALA A 875 -61.65 -13.89 10.77
CA ALA A 875 -60.79 -13.98 11.96
C ALA A 875 -61.41 -14.89 13.03
N PHE A 876 -62.72 -14.78 13.26
CA PHE A 876 -63.50 -15.64 14.17
C PHE A 876 -63.46 -17.11 13.74
N ASP A 877 -63.73 -17.40 12.46
CA ASP A 877 -63.74 -18.77 11.93
C ASP A 877 -62.35 -19.42 11.99
N GLN A 878 -61.28 -18.65 11.73
CA GLN A 878 -59.91 -19.10 11.86
C GLN A 878 -59.57 -19.48 13.31
N VAL A 879 -59.91 -18.64 14.29
CA VAL A 879 -59.68 -18.97 15.71
C VAL A 879 -60.55 -20.15 16.15
N LYS A 880 -61.82 -20.22 15.72
CA LYS A 880 -62.70 -21.37 15.98
C LYS A 880 -62.15 -22.69 15.42
N SER A 881 -61.46 -22.66 14.27
CA SER A 881 -60.78 -23.85 13.75
C SER A 881 -59.57 -24.28 14.59
N ILE A 882 -58.86 -23.35 15.24
CA ILE A 882 -57.76 -23.67 16.16
C ILE A 882 -58.33 -24.38 17.39
N ILE A 883 -59.43 -23.84 17.94
CA ILE A 883 -60.17 -24.40 19.08
C ILE A 883 -60.50 -25.88 18.83
N GLY A 884 -61.04 -26.22 17.66
CA GLY A 884 -61.40 -27.60 17.33
C GLY A 884 -60.23 -28.56 17.08
N ARG A 885 -59.01 -28.06 16.83
CA ARG A 885 -57.83 -28.88 16.48
C ARG A 885 -56.87 -29.11 17.65
N VAL A 886 -56.84 -28.23 18.65
CA VAL A 886 -56.10 -28.46 19.91
C VAL A 886 -56.84 -29.56 20.68
N HIS A 887 -56.19 -30.72 20.87
CA HIS A 887 -56.84 -31.97 21.28
C HIS A 887 -57.81 -31.81 22.47
N GLY A 888 -59.08 -32.16 22.26
CA GLY A 888 -60.08 -32.34 23.33
C GLY A 888 -60.96 -31.14 23.68
N TRP A 889 -61.13 -30.16 22.79
CA TRP A 889 -62.13 -29.11 23.01
C TRP A 889 -63.46 -29.55 22.38
N ASN A 890 -64.23 -30.37 23.09
CA ASN A 890 -65.49 -30.94 22.62
C ASN A 890 -66.42 -29.90 21.95
N ASP A 891 -67.09 -30.35 20.89
CA ASP A 891 -68.10 -29.63 20.09
C ASP A 891 -69.30 -29.10 20.89
N ASP A 892 -69.44 -29.45 22.17
CA ASP A 892 -70.54 -29.02 23.04
C ASP A 892 -70.54 -27.51 23.36
N ILE A 893 -69.42 -26.81 23.15
CA ILE A 893 -69.35 -25.34 23.34
C ILE A 893 -69.67 -24.60 22.02
N ALA A 894 -69.49 -25.24 20.86
CA ALA A 894 -69.88 -24.65 19.57
C ALA A 894 -71.41 -24.50 19.46
N ILE A 895 -72.17 -25.37 20.13
CA ILE A 895 -73.64 -25.35 20.14
C ILE A 895 -74.17 -24.24 21.06
N GLY A 896 -73.57 -24.02 22.23
CA GLY A 896 -73.93 -22.92 23.14
C GLY A 896 -73.66 -21.52 22.58
N ILE A 897 -72.81 -21.41 21.56
CA ILE A 897 -72.55 -20.17 20.83
C ILE A 897 -73.52 -20.03 19.64
N SER A 898 -74.08 -21.11 19.06
CA SER A 898 -75.11 -20.95 18.01
C SER A 898 -76.51 -20.57 18.53
N GLY A 899 -76.79 -20.75 19.83
CA GLY A 899 -78.16 -20.77 20.37
C GLY A 899 -78.69 -19.52 21.10
N ALA A 900 -78.05 -18.35 20.98
CA ALA A 900 -78.61 -17.10 21.50
C ALA A 900 -78.74 -16.09 20.35
N VAL A 901 -79.90 -16.11 19.71
CA VAL A 901 -80.42 -15.09 18.77
C VAL A 901 -81.23 -14.09 19.58
#